data_AF-A0A7I8WTV9-F1
#
_entry.id   AF-A0A7I8WTV9-F1
#
_cell.length_a   1.000
_cell.length_b   1.000
_cell.length_c   1.000
_cell.angle_alpha   90.00
_cell.angle_beta   90.00
_cell.angle_gamma   90.00
#
_symmetry.space_group_name_H-M   'P 1'
#
loop_
_entity.id
_entity.type
_entity.pdbx_description
1 polymer ?
#
loop_
_entity_poly.entity_id
_entity_poly.type
_entity_poly.pdbx_seq_one_letter_code
_entity_poly.pdbx_strand_id
1 'polypeptide(L)'
;MTGSRKIAEVGTELVAKVENVKYRMAGKGKSPIGTLSAYQNRAEWVQNEGTTPALVIPYSNIKIQRISAPNKDKVQLQICMNNDDQATFVFMKAGCSKEQLTAERDLIKETIQTALLRFRQISQAKTVKAAKSQNDALEAKKKVLLEDQRLQMLYRHLVSTKLISANEFWGLNKIPQASKDELGIPSGFLSSISQTEEGNGIKMNLTMDTIHAIFKTYPIVEKKHLELVPHAMTESEFWVKFFQSHYFHKEKDMNEDPNDPFFECDRNDVREINEEKNNAQYLGIVSEIRPNMSGKNDEDEEIDRLIKRCNYHSGRLLTALLGNNKTAYEDKDKMEVDEPRHVEYDLNLESEDLAEIDDGENMDALDVNVKSNIYSIGPREHNPDDSKRWKSLMLRLTEESTCTPEFEPEFFDEILSRPSKHEIYEQKEDFYAGLKKQTIQELNTLYSVTWELLRHFWNCMPPVNNDMETKLDRMNETLAKFEGTFLKFSKERIGAKHVDRLFFMVQRAKDKYEAYQKMKKTRGKECCQVQRLKRVRSLADERPDLDFDYLLDHENLNSIKKNIENRKGIGDIDKVHHIWDTIQRFGEKKKGSAEEYSKLWHEFYTEALKIPNRTHQDAPVGGESDNIVVETVGKRREGSGLFIAEDLVSGWRSVHYPREAAGSRAYAFIGPLANIEHALLSFAVDTVRELKPDIKVMQVPDLLPLTSTQGCGVLPKSVDDHTLQYLVGQDPQICLSGTAEMGIAHLLKNTTLTGQKSHWFLAKSRCYRPEVSHSAAEAKLYRVHEFNKVEMFVVCEWNDSDKCLKEIVDIQKEIFGRLGFHYRVLDMASQELGAAAARKFDIEAWMPGRKYFGEVSSASNCFDYQSRRLGIKIKSSDGEIKYAHTCNGTAISSSRALITVLESHQEKDRKSWKCPEALQKYMPSTRAAPVFLKKARKFTYDFTD
;
A
#
# COMPACT_ATOMS: atom_id res chain seq x y z
N MET A 1 -46.68 46.84 -25.43
CA MET A 1 -45.66 47.40 -26.33
C MET A 1 -44.32 47.27 -25.63
N THR A 2 -43.62 46.13 -25.78
CA THR A 2 -42.62 45.85 -26.83
C THR A 2 -41.33 46.66 -26.66
N GLY A 3 -40.30 46.02 -26.12
CA GLY A 3 -38.99 46.61 -25.83
C GLY A 3 -37.91 45.58 -25.55
N SER A 4 -37.86 44.50 -26.32
CA SER A 4 -36.88 43.41 -26.14
C SER A 4 -35.44 43.87 -26.47
N ARG A 5 -34.49 43.63 -25.57
CA ARG A 5 -33.06 43.60 -25.87
C ARG A 5 -32.48 42.23 -25.51
N LYS A 6 -32.06 41.47 -26.53
CA LYS A 6 -31.34 40.19 -26.41
C LYS A 6 -29.88 40.43 -26.00
N ILE A 7 -29.31 39.55 -25.16
CA ILE A 7 -27.88 39.21 -25.20
C ILE A 7 -27.72 37.69 -25.07
N ALA A 8 -27.36 37.06 -26.19
CA ALA A 8 -26.71 35.75 -26.41
C ALA A 8 -26.97 34.55 -25.46
N GLU A 9 -27.85 33.64 -25.89
CA GLU A 9 -27.66 32.20 -25.67
C GLU A 9 -26.55 31.68 -26.61
N VAL A 10 -25.74 30.72 -26.16
CA VAL A 10 -24.73 30.01 -26.97
C VAL A 10 -24.90 28.50 -26.74
N GLY A 11 -25.34 27.69 -27.71
CA GLY A 11 -25.91 28.04 -29.01
C GLY A 11 -26.71 26.85 -29.57
N THR A 12 -28.00 27.08 -29.80
CA THR A 12 -28.99 26.08 -30.26
C THR A 12 -29.44 26.29 -31.71
N GLU A 13 -28.78 27.20 -32.43
CA GLU A 13 -29.18 27.64 -33.76
C GLU A 13 -28.91 26.56 -34.84
N LEU A 14 -29.97 26.21 -35.57
CA LEU A 14 -29.94 25.31 -36.73
C LEU A 14 -29.37 26.07 -37.94
N VAL A 15 -28.28 25.56 -38.50
CA VAL A 15 -27.54 26.24 -39.59
C VAL A 15 -27.91 25.68 -40.96
N ALA A 16 -28.15 24.37 -41.08
CA ALA A 16 -28.69 23.74 -42.29
C ALA A 16 -29.53 22.51 -41.97
N LYS A 17 -30.52 22.19 -42.82
CA LYS A 17 -31.39 21.01 -42.71
C LYS A 17 -31.61 20.42 -44.10
N VAL A 18 -31.48 19.11 -44.24
CA VAL A 18 -31.78 18.37 -45.47
C VAL A 18 -32.66 17.16 -45.15
N GLU A 19 -33.82 17.10 -45.79
CA GLU A 19 -34.84 16.06 -45.59
C GLU A 19 -34.68 14.91 -46.59
N ASN A 20 -35.32 13.77 -46.34
CA ASN A 20 -35.23 12.56 -47.18
C ASN A 20 -33.80 12.00 -47.33
N VAL A 21 -33.04 12.10 -46.24
CA VAL A 21 -31.69 11.53 -46.08
C VAL A 21 -31.80 10.18 -45.37
N LYS A 22 -31.32 9.12 -46.03
CA LYS A 22 -31.31 7.76 -45.52
C LYS A 22 -30.02 7.48 -44.73
N TYR A 23 -30.14 7.14 -43.45
CA TYR A 23 -29.00 6.76 -42.61
C TYR A 23 -28.74 5.24 -42.70
N ARG A 24 -27.51 4.83 -43.01
CA ARG A 24 -27.13 3.42 -43.15
C ARG A 24 -26.62 2.83 -41.84
N MET A 25 -27.52 2.24 -41.06
CA MET A 25 -27.17 1.39 -39.92
C MET A 25 -26.61 0.03 -40.35
N ALA A 26 -25.68 -0.53 -39.57
CA ALA A 26 -25.14 -1.87 -39.77
C ALA A 26 -26.04 -2.93 -39.10
N GLY A 27 -26.16 -4.12 -39.70
CA GLY A 27 -26.65 -5.33 -39.01
C GLY A 27 -28.16 -5.63 -39.01
N LYS A 28 -29.06 -4.73 -39.44
CA LYS A 28 -30.52 -5.03 -39.56
C LYS A 28 -31.16 -4.50 -40.85
N GLY A 29 -32.23 -5.16 -41.29
CA GLY A 29 -32.86 -4.95 -42.60
C GLY A 29 -33.61 -3.62 -42.76
N LYS A 30 -33.48 -3.00 -43.94
CA LYS A 30 -34.01 -1.67 -44.35
C LYS A 30 -33.56 -0.50 -43.46
N SER A 31 -32.54 0.24 -43.92
CA SER A 31 -32.11 1.49 -43.29
C SER A 31 -33.17 2.62 -43.45
N PRO A 32 -33.46 3.39 -42.38
CA PRO A 32 -34.56 4.36 -42.32
C PRO A 32 -34.27 5.66 -43.06
N ILE A 33 -35.34 6.41 -43.34
CA ILE A 33 -35.31 7.74 -44.00
C ILE A 33 -35.70 8.81 -42.98
N GLY A 34 -35.00 9.94 -43.02
CA GLY A 34 -35.08 10.99 -42.03
C GLY A 34 -34.53 12.31 -42.56
N THR A 35 -34.26 13.20 -41.63
CA THR A 35 -33.66 14.52 -41.85
C THR A 35 -32.26 14.56 -41.24
N LEU A 36 -31.28 15.06 -42.00
CA LEU A 36 -29.96 15.43 -41.48
C LEU A 36 -29.95 16.95 -41.20
N SER A 37 -29.57 17.35 -39.99
CA SER A 37 -29.49 18.73 -39.52
C SER A 37 -28.07 19.06 -39.05
N ALA A 38 -27.59 20.25 -39.36
CA ALA A 38 -26.32 20.79 -38.90
C ALA A 38 -26.57 22.02 -38.01
N TYR A 39 -26.12 21.96 -36.77
CA TYR A 39 -26.17 23.05 -35.78
C TYR A 39 -24.79 23.69 -35.65
N GLN A 40 -24.66 24.75 -34.83
CA GLN A 40 -23.36 25.40 -34.62
C GLN A 40 -22.30 24.50 -33.92
N ASN A 41 -22.71 23.48 -33.15
CA ASN A 41 -21.81 22.62 -32.35
C ASN A 41 -21.87 21.12 -32.66
N ARG A 42 -22.84 20.65 -33.46
CA ARG A 42 -23.09 19.23 -33.75
C ARG A 42 -23.84 19.04 -35.07
N ALA A 43 -23.75 17.84 -35.64
CA ALA A 43 -24.70 17.36 -36.64
C ALA A 43 -25.62 16.32 -36.00
N GLU A 44 -26.89 16.28 -36.37
CA GLU A 44 -27.87 15.31 -35.88
C GLU A 44 -28.77 14.78 -36.99
N TRP A 45 -29.27 13.57 -36.83
CA TRP A 45 -30.20 12.94 -37.77
C TRP A 45 -31.44 12.42 -37.06
N VAL A 46 -32.61 12.79 -37.57
CA VAL A 46 -33.93 12.51 -36.98
C VAL A 46 -34.74 11.69 -37.99
N GLN A 47 -35.35 10.58 -37.56
CA GLN A 47 -36.22 9.79 -38.43
C GLN A 47 -37.54 10.52 -38.70
N ASN A 48 -38.11 10.45 -39.90
CA ASN A 48 -39.26 11.28 -40.33
C ASN A 48 -40.53 11.16 -39.45
N GLU A 49 -40.67 10.10 -38.64
CA GLU A 49 -41.82 9.83 -37.76
C GLU A 49 -41.49 10.03 -36.26
N GLY A 50 -40.28 10.49 -35.92
CA GLY A 50 -39.81 10.68 -34.54
C GLY A 50 -39.49 12.14 -34.22
N THR A 51 -39.74 12.55 -32.98
CA THR A 51 -39.35 13.86 -32.44
C THR A 51 -37.95 13.88 -31.83
N THR A 52 -37.37 12.71 -31.54
CA THR A 52 -36.02 12.56 -30.96
C THR A 52 -34.98 12.22 -32.04
N PRO A 53 -33.77 12.81 -31.99
CA PRO A 53 -32.70 12.47 -32.92
C PRO A 53 -32.21 11.04 -32.66
N ALA A 54 -32.18 10.22 -33.72
CA ALA A 54 -31.67 8.85 -33.65
C ALA A 54 -30.14 8.78 -33.74
N LEU A 55 -29.48 9.90 -34.07
CA LEU A 55 -28.02 10.04 -34.06
C LEU A 55 -27.65 11.51 -33.82
N VAL A 56 -26.71 11.75 -32.91
CA VAL A 56 -26.14 13.07 -32.63
C VAL A 56 -24.61 12.96 -32.63
N ILE A 57 -23.93 13.81 -33.40
CA ILE A 57 -22.48 13.81 -33.60
C ILE A 57 -21.92 15.20 -33.22
N PRO A 58 -21.30 15.36 -32.04
CA PRO A 58 -20.58 16.58 -31.68
C PRO A 58 -19.40 16.85 -32.61
N TYR A 59 -19.15 18.11 -32.95
CA TYR A 59 -18.05 18.48 -33.87
C TYR A 59 -16.65 18.17 -33.33
N SER A 60 -16.47 18.10 -32.01
CA SER A 60 -15.23 17.58 -31.38
C SER A 60 -14.88 16.16 -31.82
N ASN A 61 -15.88 15.36 -32.17
CA ASN A 61 -15.74 13.93 -32.44
C ASN A 61 -15.57 13.62 -33.93
N ILE A 62 -15.71 14.61 -34.82
CA ILE A 62 -15.57 14.43 -36.27
C ILE A 62 -14.10 14.51 -36.69
N LYS A 63 -13.57 13.37 -37.16
CA LYS A 63 -12.22 13.22 -37.70
C LYS A 63 -12.14 13.78 -39.11
N ILE A 64 -13.04 13.32 -39.99
CA ILE A 64 -13.09 13.71 -41.41
C ILE A 64 -14.47 13.44 -42.04
N GLN A 65 -14.84 14.23 -43.04
CA GLN A 65 -15.99 13.99 -43.91
C GLN A 65 -15.53 13.40 -45.26
N ARG A 66 -16.21 12.37 -45.74
CA ARG A 66 -15.98 11.73 -47.05
C ARG A 66 -17.26 11.78 -47.89
N ILE A 67 -17.16 11.96 -49.20
CA ILE A 67 -18.30 11.94 -50.12
C ILE A 67 -18.19 10.82 -51.14
N SER A 68 -19.33 10.37 -51.67
CA SER A 68 -19.39 9.48 -52.83
C SER A 68 -18.67 10.07 -54.04
N ALA A 69 -17.82 9.29 -54.71
CA ALA A 69 -17.20 9.69 -55.98
C ALA A 69 -18.25 10.04 -57.05
N PRO A 70 -17.97 10.99 -57.98
CA PRO A 70 -18.96 11.48 -58.95
C PRO A 70 -19.61 10.37 -59.80
N ASN A 71 -18.84 9.33 -60.11
CA ASN A 71 -19.25 8.21 -60.97
C ASN A 71 -20.14 7.17 -60.26
N LYS A 72 -20.50 7.37 -58.98
CA LYS A 72 -21.45 6.50 -58.25
C LYS A 72 -22.88 7.04 -58.44
N ASP A 73 -23.86 6.15 -58.57
CA ASP A 73 -25.27 6.53 -58.73
C ASP A 73 -25.89 7.11 -57.46
N LYS A 74 -25.34 6.75 -56.30
CA LYS A 74 -25.85 7.16 -54.99
C LYS A 74 -25.02 8.31 -54.44
N VAL A 75 -25.66 9.46 -54.25
CA VAL A 75 -25.10 10.63 -53.57
C VAL A 75 -25.01 10.34 -52.07
N GLN A 76 -23.79 10.33 -51.50
CA GLN A 76 -23.54 9.97 -50.10
C GLN A 76 -22.58 10.93 -49.42
N LEU A 77 -22.85 11.20 -48.13
CA LEU A 77 -21.95 11.84 -47.18
C LEU A 77 -21.65 10.83 -46.07
N GLN A 78 -20.38 10.64 -45.73
CA GLN A 78 -19.93 9.81 -44.64
C GLN A 78 -19.14 10.67 -43.65
N ILE A 79 -19.55 10.67 -42.39
CA ILE A 79 -18.86 11.33 -41.28
C ILE A 79 -18.09 10.25 -40.53
N CYS A 80 -16.76 10.34 -40.55
CA CYS A 80 -15.86 9.46 -39.80
C CYS A 80 -15.52 10.12 -38.47
N MET A 81 -15.66 9.39 -37.38
CA MET A 81 -15.44 9.88 -36.02
C MET A 81 -14.03 9.55 -35.51
N ASN A 82 -13.59 10.18 -34.42
CA ASN A 82 -12.24 10.02 -33.88
C ASN A 82 -11.94 8.59 -33.40
N ASN A 83 -12.96 7.86 -32.96
CA ASN A 83 -12.94 6.44 -32.60
C ASN A 83 -13.05 5.48 -33.81
N ASP A 84 -12.89 6.01 -35.03
CA ASP A 84 -12.97 5.31 -36.33
C ASP A 84 -14.35 4.75 -36.74
N ASP A 85 -15.41 5.02 -35.96
CA ASP A 85 -16.80 4.80 -36.36
C ASP A 85 -17.22 5.67 -37.57
N GLN A 86 -18.19 5.19 -38.36
CA GLN A 86 -18.57 5.81 -39.64
C GLN A 86 -20.09 5.94 -39.81
N ALA A 87 -20.60 7.15 -39.65
CA ALA A 87 -21.99 7.47 -39.97
C ALA A 87 -22.16 7.75 -41.47
N THR A 88 -22.95 6.94 -42.19
CA THR A 88 -23.11 7.06 -43.66
C THR A 88 -24.54 7.44 -44.05
N PHE A 89 -24.67 8.58 -44.72
CA PHE A 89 -25.93 9.20 -45.14
C PHE A 89 -26.08 9.14 -46.67
N VAL A 90 -27.27 8.81 -47.17
CA VAL A 90 -27.60 8.70 -48.60
C VAL A 90 -28.77 9.62 -48.93
N PHE A 91 -28.57 10.55 -49.85
CA PHE A 91 -29.56 11.58 -50.19
C PHE A 91 -30.51 11.02 -51.26
N MET A 92 -31.80 10.90 -50.95
CA MET A 92 -32.79 10.23 -51.81
C MET A 92 -34.14 10.96 -51.80
N LYS A 93 -34.18 12.14 -52.41
CA LYS A 93 -35.40 12.94 -52.62
C LYS A 93 -36.05 12.58 -53.95
N ALA A 94 -37.29 12.11 -53.92
CA ALA A 94 -38.02 11.69 -55.12
C ALA A 94 -38.28 12.88 -56.05
N GLY A 95 -38.05 12.70 -57.36
CA GLY A 95 -38.23 13.74 -58.37
C GLY A 95 -37.05 14.71 -58.56
N CYS A 96 -36.00 14.63 -57.74
CA CYS A 96 -34.80 15.45 -57.91
C CYS A 96 -33.76 14.81 -58.85
N SER A 97 -33.02 15.64 -59.59
CA SER A 97 -31.89 15.18 -60.40
C SER A 97 -30.67 14.84 -59.53
N LYS A 98 -29.69 14.11 -60.07
CA LYS A 98 -28.47 13.75 -59.35
C LYS A 98 -27.67 14.99 -58.94
N GLU A 99 -27.70 16.03 -59.76
CA GLU A 99 -27.04 17.33 -59.55
C GLU A 99 -27.70 18.07 -58.37
N GLN A 100 -29.03 18.05 -58.28
CA GLN A 100 -29.78 18.65 -57.16
C GLN A 100 -29.48 17.94 -55.83
N LEU A 101 -29.48 16.60 -55.81
CA LEU A 101 -29.09 15.82 -54.63
C LEU A 101 -27.63 16.06 -54.22
N THR A 102 -26.75 16.24 -55.21
CA THR A 102 -25.33 16.57 -55.01
C THR A 102 -25.17 17.93 -54.35
N ALA A 103 -25.95 18.94 -54.78
CA ALA A 103 -25.98 20.27 -54.16
C ALA A 103 -26.52 20.24 -52.72
N GLU A 104 -27.61 19.51 -52.43
CA GLU A 104 -28.13 19.36 -51.06
C GLU A 104 -27.11 18.68 -50.13
N ARG A 105 -26.38 17.66 -50.62
CA ARG A 105 -25.27 17.03 -49.89
C ARG A 105 -24.13 18.01 -49.60
N ASP A 106 -23.68 18.75 -50.61
CA ASP A 106 -22.51 19.62 -50.46
C ASP A 106 -22.82 20.83 -49.57
N LEU A 107 -24.04 21.38 -49.64
CA LEU A 107 -24.51 22.40 -48.71
C LEU A 107 -24.33 21.98 -47.24
N ILE A 108 -24.82 20.80 -46.85
CA ILE A 108 -24.74 20.37 -45.44
C ILE A 108 -23.32 19.95 -45.04
N LYS A 109 -22.55 19.35 -45.96
CA LYS A 109 -21.13 19.03 -45.78
C LYS A 109 -20.28 20.29 -45.54
N GLU A 110 -20.46 21.33 -46.37
CA GLU A 110 -19.75 22.61 -46.25
C GLU A 110 -20.18 23.39 -45.02
N THR A 111 -21.47 23.32 -44.64
CA THR A 111 -21.97 23.87 -43.37
C THR A 111 -21.24 23.24 -42.17
N ILE A 112 -21.20 21.90 -42.11
CA ILE A 112 -20.48 21.16 -41.05
C ILE A 112 -18.98 21.49 -41.09
N GLN A 113 -18.37 21.59 -42.27
CA GLN A 113 -16.94 21.91 -42.43
C GLN A 113 -16.61 23.33 -41.94
N THR A 114 -17.47 24.30 -42.22
CA THR A 114 -17.29 25.70 -41.79
C THR A 114 -17.40 25.83 -40.28
N ALA A 115 -18.35 25.12 -39.67
CA ALA A 115 -18.48 25.09 -38.21
C ALA A 115 -17.31 24.36 -37.52
N LEU A 116 -16.80 23.27 -38.10
CA LEU A 116 -15.57 22.60 -37.64
C LEU A 116 -14.34 23.52 -37.67
N LEU A 117 -14.21 24.36 -38.70
CA LEU A 117 -13.11 25.34 -38.78
C LEU A 117 -13.21 26.39 -37.67
N ARG A 118 -14.40 26.95 -37.41
CA ARG A 118 -14.62 27.89 -36.29
C ARG A 118 -14.33 27.25 -34.93
N PHE A 119 -14.78 26.01 -34.71
CA PHE A 119 -14.50 25.26 -33.49
C PHE A 119 -12.98 25.10 -33.26
N ARG A 120 -12.23 24.71 -34.31
CA ARG A 120 -10.76 24.59 -34.25
C ARG A 120 -10.06 25.93 -34.02
N GLN A 121 -10.52 27.02 -34.62
CA GLN A 121 -9.97 28.37 -34.40
C GLN A 121 -10.14 28.84 -32.94
N ILE A 122 -11.31 28.60 -32.34
CA ILE A 122 -11.56 28.92 -30.92
C ILE A 122 -10.66 28.07 -30.00
N SER A 123 -10.44 26.80 -30.33
CA SER A 123 -9.49 25.94 -29.61
C SER A 123 -8.04 26.43 -29.76
N GLN A 124 -7.61 26.80 -30.95
CA GLN A 124 -6.25 27.32 -31.21
C GLN A 124 -5.98 28.65 -30.51
N ALA A 125 -6.99 29.54 -30.40
CA ALA A 125 -6.87 30.79 -29.65
C ALA A 125 -6.63 30.56 -28.14
N LYS A 126 -7.10 29.44 -27.58
CA LYS A 126 -6.74 29.01 -26.21
C LYS A 126 -5.31 28.47 -26.14
N THR A 127 -4.83 27.80 -27.18
CA THR A 127 -3.46 27.24 -27.24
C THR A 127 -2.37 28.32 -27.33
N VAL A 128 -2.59 29.40 -28.09
CA VAL A 128 -1.61 30.50 -28.22
C VAL A 128 -1.35 31.23 -26.89
N LYS A 129 -2.34 31.29 -25.99
CA LYS A 129 -2.13 31.81 -24.62
C LYS A 129 -1.26 30.88 -23.76
N ALA A 130 -1.30 29.58 -23.98
CA ALA A 130 -0.47 28.61 -23.24
C ALA A 130 0.99 28.60 -23.73
N ALA A 131 1.21 28.75 -25.04
CA ALA A 131 2.55 28.80 -25.63
C ALA A 131 3.43 29.94 -25.07
N LYS A 132 2.83 31.12 -24.83
CA LYS A 132 3.56 32.26 -24.25
C LYS A 132 4.05 31.96 -22.82
N SER A 133 3.20 31.33 -22.00
CA SER A 133 3.54 30.90 -20.63
C SER A 133 4.70 29.88 -20.59
N GLN A 134 4.73 28.93 -21.55
CA GLN A 134 5.84 27.98 -21.63
C GLN A 134 7.18 28.62 -21.98
N ASN A 135 7.19 29.65 -22.84
CA ASN A 135 8.42 30.32 -23.24
C ASN A 135 9.02 31.11 -22.07
N ASP A 136 8.19 31.88 -21.36
CA ASP A 136 8.57 32.63 -20.15
C ASP A 136 9.14 31.69 -19.05
N ALA A 137 8.53 30.52 -18.86
CA ALA A 137 8.99 29.51 -17.91
C ALA A 137 10.31 28.83 -18.34
N LEU A 138 10.59 28.73 -19.65
CA LEU A 138 11.83 28.18 -20.18
C LEU A 138 13.00 29.16 -20.00
N GLU A 139 12.79 30.45 -20.25
CA GLU A 139 13.79 31.49 -20.00
C GLU A 139 14.16 31.61 -18.53
N ALA A 140 13.17 31.59 -17.63
CA ALA A 140 13.44 31.62 -16.20
C ALA A 140 14.25 30.40 -15.72
N LYS A 141 14.07 29.21 -16.33
CA LYS A 141 14.92 28.03 -16.07
C LYS A 141 16.34 28.21 -16.62
N LYS A 142 16.51 28.78 -17.83
CA LYS A 142 17.83 29.11 -18.39
C LYS A 142 18.58 30.10 -17.49
N LYS A 143 17.91 31.14 -16.98
CA LYS A 143 18.47 32.13 -16.07
C LYS A 143 18.98 31.49 -14.77
N VAL A 144 18.22 30.59 -14.17
CA VAL A 144 18.66 29.89 -12.94
C VAL A 144 19.84 28.92 -13.19
N LEU A 145 19.94 28.31 -14.37
CA LEU A 145 21.14 27.55 -14.76
C LEU A 145 22.36 28.45 -15.05
N LEU A 146 22.20 29.76 -15.23
CA LEU A 146 23.31 30.72 -15.34
C LEU A 146 23.69 31.28 -13.95
N GLU A 147 22.73 31.37 -13.02
CA GLU A 147 22.92 31.91 -11.66
C GLU A 147 23.44 30.87 -10.64
N ASP A 148 23.03 29.60 -10.71
CA ASP A 148 23.51 28.51 -9.84
C ASP A 148 24.41 27.52 -10.61
N GLN A 149 25.73 27.68 -10.44
CA GLN A 149 26.77 26.83 -11.04
C GLN A 149 26.64 25.33 -10.64
N ARG A 150 26.14 25.02 -9.43
CA ARG A 150 25.92 23.65 -8.97
C ARG A 150 24.73 23.02 -9.71
N LEU A 151 23.63 23.76 -9.87
CA LEU A 151 22.50 23.29 -10.68
C LEU A 151 22.87 23.14 -12.16
N GLN A 152 23.69 24.05 -12.70
CA GLN A 152 24.22 23.95 -14.05
C GLN A 152 25.01 22.65 -14.26
N MET A 153 25.96 22.33 -13.36
CA MET A 153 26.72 21.09 -13.42
C MET A 153 25.84 19.85 -13.26
N LEU A 154 24.90 19.84 -12.31
CA LEU A 154 23.97 18.72 -12.13
C LEU A 154 23.09 18.53 -13.38
N TYR A 155 22.58 19.60 -14.00
CA TYR A 155 21.77 19.51 -15.22
C TYR A 155 22.59 18.93 -16.38
N ARG A 156 23.83 19.41 -16.57
CA ARG A 156 24.76 18.91 -17.59
C ARG A 156 25.09 17.42 -17.39
N HIS A 157 25.29 16.96 -16.15
CA HIS A 157 25.68 15.58 -15.87
C HIS A 157 24.52 14.60 -15.72
N LEU A 158 23.29 15.04 -15.41
CA LEU A 158 22.13 14.17 -15.20
C LEU A 158 21.09 14.24 -16.33
N VAL A 159 20.88 15.42 -16.93
CA VAL A 159 19.86 15.65 -17.97
C VAL A 159 20.46 15.56 -19.37
N SER A 160 21.58 16.24 -19.65
CA SER A 160 22.20 16.20 -20.99
C SER A 160 22.74 14.80 -21.34
N THR A 161 23.09 14.00 -20.33
CA THR A 161 23.46 12.57 -20.45
C THR A 161 22.24 11.62 -20.55
N LYS A 162 21.02 12.15 -20.48
CA LYS A 162 19.74 11.41 -20.50
C LYS A 162 19.61 10.37 -19.37
N LEU A 163 20.18 10.63 -18.19
CA LEU A 163 20.05 9.76 -17.00
C LEU A 163 18.74 9.98 -16.24
N ILE A 164 18.25 11.23 -16.22
CA ILE A 164 16.90 11.64 -15.79
C ILE A 164 16.34 12.65 -16.80
N SER A 165 15.02 12.82 -16.83
CA SER A 165 14.40 13.82 -17.72
C SER A 165 14.60 15.25 -17.20
N ALA A 166 14.51 16.26 -18.07
CA ALA A 166 14.56 17.66 -17.67
C ALA A 166 13.44 18.02 -16.65
N ASN A 167 12.25 17.45 -16.82
CA ASN A 167 11.11 17.66 -15.92
C ASN A 167 11.36 17.00 -14.55
N GLU A 168 11.93 15.79 -14.52
CA GLU A 168 12.33 15.09 -13.30
C GLU A 168 13.44 15.85 -12.56
N PHE A 169 14.44 16.37 -13.27
CA PHE A 169 15.48 17.22 -12.69
C PHE A 169 14.91 18.47 -12.02
N TRP A 170 14.02 19.21 -12.70
CA TRP A 170 13.43 20.43 -12.15
C TRP A 170 12.40 20.16 -11.05
N GLY A 171 11.70 19.02 -11.10
CA GLY A 171 10.86 18.56 -9.99
C GLY A 171 11.68 18.19 -8.74
N LEU A 172 12.86 17.60 -8.92
CA LEU A 172 13.81 17.30 -7.85
C LEU A 172 14.57 18.53 -7.35
N ASN A 173 14.79 19.53 -8.20
CA ASN A 173 15.48 20.78 -7.90
C ASN A 173 14.53 21.97 -8.09
N LYS A 174 13.46 22.01 -7.28
CA LYS A 174 12.47 23.09 -7.30
C LYS A 174 13.16 24.45 -7.15
N ILE A 175 13.20 25.19 -8.24
CA ILE A 175 13.46 26.63 -8.22
C ILE A 175 12.34 27.27 -7.38
N PRO A 176 12.62 28.21 -6.46
CA PRO A 176 11.59 29.06 -5.88
C PRO A 176 11.10 30.07 -6.94
N GLN A 177 10.34 29.59 -7.94
CA GLN A 177 9.61 30.45 -8.85
C GLN A 177 8.36 30.99 -8.15
N ALA A 178 8.22 32.30 -8.13
CA ALA A 178 7.02 33.00 -7.69
C ALA A 178 5.96 33.01 -8.82
N SER A 179 5.36 31.85 -9.08
CA SER A 179 4.13 31.70 -9.87
C SER A 179 3.43 30.42 -9.39
N LYS A 180 2.22 30.49 -8.81
CA LYS A 180 0.94 30.61 -9.53
C LYS A 180 0.86 29.67 -10.74
N ASP A 181 -0.15 28.79 -10.68
CA ASP A 181 -0.58 27.85 -11.72
C ASP A 181 0.38 26.69 -12.04
N GLU A 182 0.36 25.66 -11.18
CA GLU A 182 -0.08 24.29 -11.55
C GLU A 182 0.13 23.31 -10.38
N LEU A 183 -0.80 23.32 -9.42
CA LEU A 183 -1.02 22.23 -8.45
C LEU A 183 -2.31 22.52 -7.70
N GLY A 184 -3.42 21.97 -8.19
CA GLY A 184 -4.78 22.21 -7.72
C GLY A 184 -5.78 21.90 -8.82
N ILE A 185 -6.99 21.46 -8.47
CA ILE A 185 -8.07 21.23 -9.44
C ILE A 185 -8.45 22.59 -10.06
N PRO A 186 -8.38 22.78 -11.39
CA PRO A 186 -8.86 24.02 -12.02
C PRO A 186 -10.34 24.25 -11.68
N SER A 187 -10.74 25.50 -11.43
CA SER A 187 -12.15 25.81 -11.08
C SER A 187 -13.16 25.37 -12.14
N GLY A 188 -12.74 25.21 -13.40
CA GLY A 188 -13.56 24.65 -14.49
C GLY A 188 -13.45 23.14 -14.72
N PHE A 189 -12.62 22.41 -13.96
CA PHE A 189 -12.42 20.95 -14.15
C PHE A 189 -13.64 20.16 -13.71
N LEU A 190 -14.24 20.51 -12.57
CA LEU A 190 -15.44 19.84 -12.06
C LEU A 190 -16.68 20.11 -12.96
N SER A 191 -16.68 21.22 -13.71
CA SER A 191 -17.67 21.46 -14.78
C SER A 191 -17.36 20.78 -16.12
N SER A 192 -16.23 20.06 -16.24
CA SER A 192 -15.80 19.39 -17.48
C SER A 192 -16.00 17.86 -17.47
N ILE A 193 -16.51 17.31 -16.37
CA ILE A 193 -16.83 15.87 -16.24
C ILE A 193 -17.94 15.54 -17.25
N SER A 194 -17.62 14.73 -18.26
CA SER A 194 -18.53 14.39 -19.35
C SER A 194 -19.67 13.51 -18.87
N GLN A 195 -20.89 14.05 -18.91
CA GLN A 195 -22.12 13.29 -18.73
C GLN A 195 -22.42 12.49 -19.99
N THR A 196 -22.68 11.20 -19.84
CA THR A 196 -23.21 10.34 -20.90
C THR A 196 -24.59 9.83 -20.50
N GLU A 197 -25.59 10.07 -21.36
CA GLU A 197 -26.96 9.59 -21.18
C GLU A 197 -27.15 8.20 -21.81
N GLU A 198 -27.36 7.19 -20.98
CA GLU A 198 -27.95 5.91 -21.40
C GLU A 198 -29.05 5.52 -20.40
N GLY A 199 -30.32 5.74 -20.77
CA GLY A 199 -31.50 5.16 -20.11
C GLY A 199 -31.74 5.50 -18.64
N ASN A 200 -32.52 6.56 -18.38
CA ASN A 200 -33.04 6.94 -17.03
C ASN A 200 -31.99 7.20 -15.92
N GLY A 201 -30.70 7.27 -16.24
CA GLY A 201 -29.65 7.70 -15.32
C GLY A 201 -28.50 8.40 -16.05
N ILE A 202 -27.97 9.46 -15.44
CA ILE A 202 -26.72 10.08 -15.86
C ILE A 202 -25.59 9.19 -15.35
N LYS A 203 -24.58 8.91 -16.19
CA LYS A 203 -23.36 8.23 -15.74
C LYS A 203 -22.17 9.18 -15.83
N MET A 204 -21.42 9.28 -14.73
CA MET A 204 -20.19 10.08 -14.64
C MET A 204 -18.98 9.16 -14.48
N ASN A 205 -17.99 9.33 -15.35
CA ASN A 205 -16.73 8.59 -15.28
C ASN A 205 -15.69 9.40 -14.47
N LEU A 206 -15.64 9.17 -13.16
CA LEU A 206 -14.61 9.71 -12.27
C LEU A 206 -13.43 8.74 -12.15
N THR A 207 -12.20 9.25 -12.12
CA THR A 207 -11.02 8.46 -11.75
C THR A 207 -10.85 8.44 -10.23
N MET A 208 -10.22 7.39 -9.70
CA MET A 208 -9.96 7.27 -8.25
C MET A 208 -9.19 8.48 -7.69
N ASP A 209 -8.22 9.01 -8.45
CA ASP A 209 -7.48 10.22 -8.06
C ASP A 209 -8.37 11.46 -7.98
N THR A 210 -9.39 11.56 -8.85
CA THR A 210 -10.37 12.65 -8.84
C THR A 210 -11.29 12.53 -7.63
N ILE A 211 -11.75 11.32 -7.30
CA ILE A 211 -12.55 11.04 -6.10
C ILE A 211 -11.77 11.40 -4.83
N HIS A 212 -10.53 10.93 -4.70
CA HIS A 212 -9.66 11.29 -3.58
C HIS A 212 -9.41 12.80 -3.47
N ALA A 213 -9.24 13.51 -4.59
CA ALA A 213 -9.06 14.96 -4.58
C ALA A 213 -10.35 15.71 -4.18
N ILE A 214 -11.53 15.22 -4.59
CA ILE A 214 -12.82 15.75 -4.14
C ILE A 214 -13.00 15.53 -2.64
N PHE A 215 -12.77 14.32 -2.12
CA PHE A 215 -12.86 14.02 -0.68
C PHE A 215 -11.91 14.88 0.16
N LYS A 216 -10.66 15.06 -0.29
CA LYS A 216 -9.67 15.91 0.38
C LYS A 216 -10.07 17.39 0.43
N THR A 217 -10.85 17.85 -0.57
CA THR A 217 -11.34 19.23 -0.68
C THR A 217 -12.65 19.44 0.06
N TYR A 218 -13.54 18.44 0.05
CA TYR A 218 -14.86 18.44 0.68
C TYR A 218 -15.03 17.19 1.57
N PRO A 219 -14.46 17.15 2.79
CA PRO A 219 -14.50 15.97 3.65
C PRO A 219 -15.92 15.54 4.07
N ILE A 220 -16.87 16.48 4.08
CA ILE A 220 -18.29 16.15 4.34
C ILE A 220 -18.88 15.29 3.21
N VAL A 221 -18.39 15.44 1.97
CA VAL A 221 -18.80 14.61 0.82
C VAL A 221 -18.24 13.19 0.96
N GLU A 222 -17.00 13.03 1.45
CA GLU A 222 -16.44 11.71 1.80
C GLU A 222 -17.27 11.01 2.87
N LYS A 223 -17.65 11.74 3.91
CA LYS A 223 -18.51 11.23 4.98
C LYS A 223 -19.89 10.84 4.46
N LYS A 224 -20.52 11.66 3.62
CA LYS A 224 -21.82 11.34 2.98
C LYS A 224 -21.70 10.15 2.03
N HIS A 225 -20.57 9.99 1.34
CA HIS A 225 -20.29 8.83 0.49
C HIS A 225 -20.26 7.55 1.33
N LEU A 226 -19.50 7.54 2.44
CA LEU A 226 -19.43 6.42 3.38
C LEU A 226 -20.77 6.13 4.10
N GLU A 227 -21.65 7.13 4.25
CA GLU A 227 -22.98 6.95 4.85
C GLU A 227 -24.03 6.39 3.87
N LEU A 228 -23.94 6.73 2.58
CA LEU A 228 -24.98 6.44 1.58
C LEU A 228 -24.60 5.36 0.56
N VAL A 229 -23.31 5.16 0.30
CA VAL A 229 -22.79 4.18 -0.68
C VAL A 229 -22.14 3.00 0.05
N PRO A 230 -22.43 1.74 -0.33
CA PRO A 230 -23.40 1.28 -1.33
C PRO A 230 -24.82 1.08 -0.77
N HIS A 231 -25.05 1.40 0.51
CA HIS A 231 -26.19 0.88 1.28
C HIS A 231 -27.55 1.57 1.00
N ALA A 232 -27.55 2.79 0.49
CA ALA A 232 -28.75 3.58 0.19
C ALA A 232 -28.82 4.03 -1.28
N MET A 233 -27.68 4.16 -1.95
CA MET A 233 -27.56 4.39 -3.40
C MET A 233 -26.24 3.85 -3.93
N THR A 234 -26.15 3.65 -5.23
CA THR A 234 -24.89 3.27 -5.90
C THR A 234 -23.92 4.46 -5.95
N GLU A 235 -22.63 4.18 -6.11
CA GLU A 235 -21.58 5.21 -6.25
C GLU A 235 -21.87 6.16 -7.42
N SER A 236 -22.36 5.65 -8.56
CA SER A 236 -22.73 6.47 -9.71
C SER A 236 -23.89 7.42 -9.39
N GLU A 237 -24.92 6.96 -8.67
CA GLU A 237 -26.07 7.79 -8.27
C GLU A 237 -25.65 8.84 -7.22
N PHE A 238 -24.76 8.48 -6.30
CA PHE A 238 -24.21 9.41 -5.32
C PHE A 238 -23.47 10.56 -5.98
N TRP A 239 -22.57 10.27 -6.92
CA TRP A 239 -21.80 11.32 -7.60
C TRP A 239 -22.70 12.21 -8.47
N VAL A 240 -23.70 11.65 -9.15
CA VAL A 240 -24.70 12.44 -9.88
C VAL A 240 -25.44 13.39 -8.94
N LYS A 241 -25.92 12.90 -7.78
CA LYS A 241 -26.59 13.75 -6.79
C LYS A 241 -25.64 14.80 -6.20
N PHE A 242 -24.38 14.47 -5.94
CA PHE A 242 -23.39 15.44 -5.47
C PHE A 242 -23.20 16.57 -6.48
N PHE A 243 -22.94 16.26 -7.75
CA PHE A 243 -22.75 17.28 -8.79
C PHE A 243 -24.03 18.04 -9.16
N GLN A 244 -25.21 17.50 -8.85
CA GLN A 244 -26.49 18.22 -9.00
C GLN A 244 -26.89 19.02 -7.75
N SER A 245 -26.28 18.75 -6.60
CA SER A 245 -26.66 19.34 -5.31
C SER A 245 -26.54 20.87 -5.28
N HIS A 246 -27.35 21.50 -4.43
CA HIS A 246 -27.14 22.90 -4.07
C HIS A 246 -25.75 23.10 -3.45
N TYR A 247 -25.28 22.11 -2.68
CA TYR A 247 -23.95 22.13 -2.04
C TYR A 247 -22.78 22.21 -3.03
N PHE A 248 -22.91 21.66 -4.24
CA PHE A 248 -21.89 21.81 -5.28
C PHE A 248 -22.03 23.13 -6.05
N HIS A 249 -23.25 23.67 -6.17
CA HIS A 249 -23.58 24.83 -6.99
C HIS A 249 -23.78 26.15 -6.24
N LYS A 250 -23.39 26.25 -4.95
CA LYS A 250 -23.66 27.36 -4.00
C LYS A 250 -23.39 28.81 -4.48
N GLU A 251 -22.68 29.01 -5.59
CA GLU A 251 -22.42 30.32 -6.21
C GLU A 251 -23.48 30.75 -7.23
N LYS A 252 -24.55 29.95 -7.41
CA LYS A 252 -25.69 30.25 -8.29
C LYS A 252 -26.99 30.15 -7.50
N ASP A 253 -27.86 31.16 -7.64
CA ASP A 253 -29.22 31.15 -7.09
C ASP A 253 -30.03 30.00 -7.71
N MET A 254 -30.10 28.88 -6.99
CA MET A 254 -30.85 27.68 -7.33
C MET A 254 -31.84 27.41 -6.21
N ASN A 255 -33.09 27.08 -6.55
CA ASN A 255 -34.12 26.79 -5.56
C ASN A 255 -33.69 25.61 -4.66
N GLU A 256 -33.79 25.81 -3.34
CA GLU A 256 -33.52 24.79 -2.33
C GLU A 256 -34.49 23.60 -2.47
N ASP A 257 -33.98 22.38 -2.69
CA ASP A 257 -34.75 21.13 -2.60
C ASP A 257 -34.47 20.44 -1.25
N PRO A 258 -35.47 20.36 -0.34
CA PRO A 258 -35.32 19.68 0.95
C PRO A 258 -34.97 18.18 0.86
N ASN A 259 -35.13 17.55 -0.31
CA ASN A 259 -34.76 16.13 -0.53
C ASN A 259 -33.33 15.92 -1.05
N ASP A 260 -32.53 16.99 -1.22
CA ASP A 260 -31.11 16.89 -1.58
C ASP A 260 -30.30 16.27 -0.40
N PRO A 261 -29.63 15.10 -0.56
CA PRO A 261 -28.83 14.49 0.49
C PRO A 261 -27.68 15.37 1.03
N PHE A 262 -27.32 16.41 0.29
CA PHE A 262 -26.26 17.36 0.62
C PHE A 262 -26.78 18.70 1.16
N PHE A 263 -28.10 18.89 1.29
CA PHE A 263 -28.73 20.15 1.71
C PHE A 263 -28.13 20.76 3.00
N GLU A 264 -27.92 19.94 4.03
CA GLU A 264 -27.33 20.38 5.31
C GLU A 264 -25.82 20.61 5.27
N CYS A 265 -25.12 20.17 4.22
CA CYS A 265 -23.66 20.10 4.26
C CYS A 265 -23.03 21.50 4.37
N ASP A 266 -23.67 22.54 3.84
CA ASP A 266 -23.18 23.93 3.98
C ASP A 266 -23.25 24.42 5.43
N ARG A 267 -24.34 24.11 6.15
CA ARG A 267 -24.49 24.49 7.57
C ARG A 267 -23.49 23.73 8.45
N ASN A 268 -23.16 22.48 8.08
CA ASN A 268 -22.18 21.68 8.79
C ASN A 268 -20.74 22.17 8.55
N ASP A 269 -20.35 22.55 7.33
CA ASP A 269 -19.06 23.21 7.05
C ASP A 269 -18.91 24.48 7.89
N VAL A 270 -19.93 25.34 7.93
CA VAL A 270 -19.92 26.58 8.74
C VAL A 270 -19.77 26.31 10.24
N ARG A 271 -20.36 25.22 10.74
CA ARG A 271 -20.21 24.84 12.15
C ARG A 271 -18.77 24.39 12.43
N GLU A 272 -18.20 23.53 11.58
CA GLU A 272 -16.82 23.05 11.71
C GLU A 272 -15.79 24.21 11.64
N ILE A 273 -15.99 25.17 10.71
CA ILE A 273 -15.21 26.43 10.61
C ILE A 273 -15.26 27.25 11.92
N ASN A 274 -16.38 27.25 12.62
CA ASN A 274 -16.54 27.98 13.88
C ASN A 274 -16.03 27.18 15.10
N GLU A 275 -16.02 25.85 15.04
CA GLU A 275 -15.45 24.98 16.07
C GLU A 275 -13.90 24.99 16.03
N GLU A 276 -13.27 25.01 14.84
CA GLU A 276 -11.80 25.09 14.69
C GLU A 276 -11.20 26.39 15.27
N LYS A 277 -11.96 27.51 15.34
CA LYS A 277 -11.50 28.77 15.94
C LYS A 277 -11.03 28.63 17.39
N ASN A 278 -11.58 27.68 18.14
CA ASN A 278 -11.20 27.44 19.55
C ASN A 278 -9.89 26.66 19.70
N ASN A 279 -9.36 26.08 18.61
CA ASN A 279 -8.08 25.36 18.55
C ASN A 279 -7.01 26.12 17.73
N ALA A 280 -7.22 27.41 17.45
CA ALA A 280 -6.33 28.26 16.67
C ALA A 280 -5.05 28.67 17.42
N GLN A 281 -4.23 27.68 17.79
CA GLN A 281 -2.85 27.86 18.25
C GLN A 281 -1.82 27.19 17.31
N TYR A 282 -2.27 26.79 16.12
CA TYR A 282 -1.42 26.36 15.00
C TYR A 282 -1.63 27.30 13.80
N LEU A 283 -0.52 27.72 13.17
CA LEU A 283 -0.42 28.69 12.06
C LEU A 283 -0.60 30.17 12.46
N GLY A 284 0.50 30.77 12.95
CA GLY A 284 0.63 32.22 13.18
C GLY A 284 0.74 33.05 11.90
N ILE A 285 -0.19 32.87 10.95
CA ILE A 285 -0.25 33.60 9.66
C ILE A 285 -1.62 34.27 9.44
N VAL A 286 -2.63 34.05 10.31
CA VAL A 286 -4.00 34.58 10.12
C VAL A 286 -4.47 35.45 11.30
N SER A 287 -3.55 36.14 12.00
CA SER A 287 -3.88 37.10 13.06
C SER A 287 -3.86 38.58 12.62
N GLU A 288 -3.28 38.92 11.46
CA GLU A 288 -3.06 40.32 11.06
C GLU A 288 -3.98 40.87 9.96
N ILE A 289 -4.96 40.09 9.47
CA ILE A 289 -6.03 40.62 8.59
C ILE A 289 -7.30 40.82 9.41
N ARG A 290 -7.32 41.89 10.21
CA ARG A 290 -8.55 42.58 10.62
C ARG A 290 -8.57 43.97 9.99
N PRO A 291 -9.50 44.27 9.08
CA PRO A 291 -9.91 45.64 8.86
C PRO A 291 -10.50 46.19 10.16
N ASN A 292 -10.01 47.32 10.66
CA ASN A 292 -10.73 48.07 11.69
C ASN A 292 -11.99 48.67 11.07
N MET A 293 -13.11 47.95 11.15
CA MET A 293 -14.42 48.41 10.69
C MET A 293 -15.35 48.52 11.89
N SER A 294 -15.53 49.74 12.39
CA SER A 294 -16.52 50.07 13.42
C SER A 294 -17.85 50.41 12.75
N GLY A 295 -18.68 49.40 12.53
CA GLY A 295 -20.03 49.51 11.97
C GLY A 295 -20.81 48.21 12.16
N LYS A 296 -22.12 48.30 12.33
CA LYS A 296 -23.03 47.16 12.37
C LYS A 296 -24.08 47.33 11.27
N ASN A 297 -23.99 46.54 10.20
CA ASN A 297 -25.05 46.31 9.22
C ASN A 297 -25.05 44.82 8.83
N ASP A 298 -26.18 44.29 8.37
CA ASP A 298 -26.31 42.86 8.03
C ASP A 298 -25.44 42.44 6.82
N GLU A 299 -25.19 43.36 5.88
CA GLU A 299 -24.28 43.13 4.73
C GLU A 299 -22.82 42.85 5.20
N ASP A 300 -22.38 43.46 6.31
CA ASP A 300 -21.03 43.24 6.85
C ASP A 300 -20.87 41.83 7.43
N GLU A 301 -21.93 41.22 7.98
CA GLU A 301 -21.89 39.83 8.46
C GLU A 301 -21.77 38.82 7.32
N GLU A 302 -22.43 39.06 6.18
CA GLU A 302 -22.39 38.15 5.04
C GLU A 302 -21.00 38.16 4.37
N ILE A 303 -20.40 39.35 4.20
CA ILE A 303 -19.03 39.51 3.70
C ILE A 303 -18.02 38.86 4.65
N ASP A 304 -18.15 39.05 5.97
CA ASP A 304 -17.29 38.42 6.99
C ASP A 304 -17.43 36.88 7.01
N ARG A 305 -18.65 36.34 6.83
CA ARG A 305 -18.85 34.89 6.62
C ARG A 305 -18.16 34.40 5.34
N LEU A 306 -18.25 35.15 4.24
CA LEU A 306 -17.62 34.80 2.96
C LEU A 306 -16.09 34.74 3.10
N ILE A 307 -15.49 35.77 3.69
CA ILE A 307 -14.03 35.86 3.94
C ILE A 307 -13.57 34.69 4.82
N LYS A 308 -14.30 34.35 5.88
CA LYS A 308 -13.99 33.21 6.76
C LYS A 308 -14.02 31.87 6.02
N ARG A 309 -15.02 31.63 5.17
CA ARG A 309 -15.10 30.41 4.33
C ARG A 309 -13.97 30.36 3.31
N CYS A 310 -13.66 31.47 2.64
CA CYS A 310 -12.59 31.57 1.66
C CYS A 310 -11.22 31.24 2.28
N ASN A 311 -10.94 31.80 3.47
CA ASN A 311 -9.71 31.54 4.21
C ASN A 311 -9.61 30.06 4.68
N TYR A 312 -10.72 29.47 5.15
CA TYR A 312 -10.76 28.06 5.53
C TYR A 312 -10.48 27.12 4.36
N HIS A 313 -11.22 27.25 3.25
CA HIS A 313 -10.99 26.40 2.07
C HIS A 313 -9.59 26.60 1.48
N SER A 314 -9.08 27.85 1.45
CA SER A 314 -7.70 28.12 1.03
C SER A 314 -6.69 27.43 1.94
N GLY A 315 -6.87 27.47 3.26
CA GLY A 315 -6.01 26.78 4.24
C GLY A 315 -6.04 25.25 4.10
N ARG A 316 -7.22 24.67 3.81
CA ARG A 316 -7.38 23.22 3.55
C ARG A 316 -6.72 22.82 2.22
N LEU A 317 -6.87 23.61 1.16
CA LEU A 317 -6.15 23.45 -0.12
C LEU A 317 -4.63 23.51 0.10
N LEU A 318 -4.12 24.53 0.80
CA LEU A 318 -2.69 24.64 1.11
C LEU A 318 -2.18 23.45 1.93
N THR A 319 -2.92 23.01 2.94
CA THR A 319 -2.59 21.81 3.74
C THR A 319 -2.58 20.55 2.88
N ALA A 320 -3.54 20.43 1.95
CA ALA A 320 -3.61 19.34 1.00
C ALA A 320 -2.45 19.33 -0.02
N LEU A 321 -1.88 20.50 -0.33
CA LEU A 321 -0.74 20.69 -1.22
C LEU A 321 0.63 20.52 -0.52
N LEU A 322 0.71 20.76 0.79
CA LEU A 322 1.98 20.81 1.55
C LEU A 322 2.47 19.47 2.13
N GLY A 323 1.58 18.48 2.31
CA GLY A 323 1.94 17.06 2.58
C GLY A 323 2.95 16.78 3.69
N ASN A 324 2.47 16.56 4.93
CA ASN A 324 3.20 15.92 6.05
C ASN A 324 4.62 16.43 6.39
N ASN A 325 4.90 17.73 6.21
CA ASN A 325 6.07 18.38 6.81
C ASN A 325 5.64 19.42 7.86
N LYS A 326 5.67 19.04 9.15
CA LYS A 326 5.52 19.94 10.30
C LYS A 326 6.73 19.83 11.24
N THR A 327 7.76 20.64 11.02
CA THR A 327 8.71 21.15 12.05
C THR A 327 9.68 22.17 11.42
N ALA A 328 9.33 23.46 11.44
CA ALA A 328 10.24 24.60 11.32
C ALA A 328 9.44 25.90 11.56
N TYR A 329 10.14 27.01 11.85
CA TYR A 329 9.63 28.38 12.02
C TYR A 329 8.95 28.73 13.36
N GLU A 330 9.77 28.80 14.40
CA GLU A 330 9.73 29.91 15.36
C GLU A 330 11.00 30.76 15.18
N ASP A 331 10.92 31.92 14.50
CA ASP A 331 11.56 33.19 14.91
C ASP A 331 11.34 34.35 13.89
N LYS A 332 10.46 35.27 14.29
CA LYS A 332 10.47 36.76 14.18
C LYS A 332 10.88 37.55 12.92
N ASP A 333 9.92 38.41 12.53
CA ASP A 333 9.99 39.87 12.29
C ASP A 333 11.17 40.50 11.52
N LYS A 334 10.89 41.05 10.31
CA LYS A 334 10.80 42.51 10.01
C LYS A 334 10.79 42.82 8.50
N MET A 335 9.90 43.75 8.08
CA MET A 335 10.04 44.84 7.06
C MET A 335 10.61 44.51 5.66
N GLU A 336 10.24 45.14 4.53
CA GLU A 336 9.13 46.03 4.11
C GLU A 336 9.05 45.94 2.56
N VAL A 337 8.03 46.55 1.92
CA VAL A 337 7.71 46.37 0.48
C VAL A 337 8.26 47.50 -0.39
N ASP A 338 8.75 47.19 -1.61
CA ASP A 338 8.49 48.05 -2.78
C ASP A 338 8.70 47.37 -4.17
N GLU A 339 7.99 47.89 -5.18
CA GLU A 339 7.96 47.51 -6.61
C GLU A 339 7.95 48.83 -7.44
N PRO A 340 7.87 48.90 -8.79
CA PRO A 340 8.17 47.94 -9.89
C PRO A 340 9.01 48.57 -11.05
N ARG A 341 9.27 47.83 -12.16
CA ARG A 341 8.90 48.16 -13.58
C ARG A 341 9.86 47.71 -14.72
N HIS A 342 9.21 47.16 -15.76
CA HIS A 342 9.53 47.13 -17.23
C HIS A 342 10.83 46.46 -17.74
N VAL A 343 10.75 45.40 -18.57
CA VAL A 343 10.47 45.35 -20.05
C VAL A 343 11.66 45.96 -20.83
N GLU A 344 12.35 45.25 -21.73
CA GLU A 344 11.82 44.62 -22.96
C GLU A 344 12.61 43.36 -23.43
N TYR A 345 11.99 42.55 -24.30
CA TYR A 345 12.50 41.27 -24.84
C TYR A 345 13.02 41.43 -26.27
N ASP A 346 13.93 40.54 -26.69
CA ASP A 346 13.75 39.79 -27.94
C ASP A 346 14.53 38.46 -27.92
N LEU A 347 13.85 37.32 -28.18
CA LEU A 347 14.15 36.40 -29.30
C LEU A 347 13.39 35.07 -29.22
N ASN A 348 13.16 34.48 -30.40
CA ASN A 348 12.28 33.31 -30.61
C ASN A 348 12.86 31.95 -30.18
N LEU A 349 11.94 31.04 -29.87
CA LEU A 349 12.01 29.57 -29.82
C LEU A 349 10.78 29.06 -30.62
N GLU A 350 10.62 27.82 -31.10
CA GLU A 350 11.44 26.59 -31.10
C GLU A 350 11.72 26.19 -32.59
N SER A 351 12.31 25.06 -33.01
CA SER A 351 12.76 23.79 -32.39
C SER A 351 13.84 23.13 -33.29
N GLU A 352 14.38 21.97 -32.89
CA GLU A 352 15.52 21.25 -33.53
C GLU A 352 16.87 21.97 -33.36
N ASP A 353 17.98 21.26 -33.67
CA ASP A 353 19.38 21.57 -33.31
C ASP A 353 19.67 21.50 -31.78
N LEU A 354 20.68 20.81 -31.26
CA LEU A 354 21.92 20.33 -31.85
C LEU A 354 22.13 18.83 -31.56
N ALA A 355 22.07 18.03 -32.63
CA ALA A 355 22.83 16.80 -32.71
C ALA A 355 24.02 17.05 -33.63
N GLU A 356 25.07 17.69 -33.11
CA GLU A 356 26.47 17.51 -33.55
C GLU A 356 27.39 18.26 -32.58
N ILE A 357 28.52 17.63 -32.26
CA ILE A 357 29.64 18.22 -31.53
C ILE A 357 30.68 18.53 -32.60
N ASP A 358 31.23 19.73 -32.62
CA ASP A 358 32.61 19.89 -33.08
C ASP A 358 33.35 20.97 -32.29
N ASP A 359 34.66 20.83 -32.27
CA ASP A 359 35.59 21.48 -31.35
C ASP A 359 35.91 22.93 -31.75
N GLY A 360 36.17 23.76 -30.73
CA GLY A 360 36.53 25.17 -30.94
C GLY A 360 37.16 25.78 -29.69
N GLU A 361 38.47 25.93 -29.71
CA GLU A 361 39.23 26.61 -28.65
C GLU A 361 38.79 28.07 -28.52
N ASN A 362 38.35 28.48 -27.32
CA ASN A 362 38.97 29.63 -26.64
C ASN A 362 38.55 29.72 -25.17
N MET A 363 39.56 29.80 -24.31
CA MET A 363 39.44 30.66 -23.14
C MET A 363 39.56 32.11 -23.61
N ASP A 364 38.74 33.02 -23.10
CA ASP A 364 39.25 34.25 -22.49
C ASP A 364 38.15 35.09 -21.82
N ALA A 365 38.57 35.84 -20.79
CA ALA A 365 37.99 37.07 -20.22
C ALA A 365 36.46 37.13 -19.95
N LEU A 366 36.04 37.20 -18.67
CA LEU A 366 35.69 38.45 -17.94
C LEU A 366 34.45 39.18 -18.52
N ASP A 367 33.48 39.65 -17.73
CA ASP A 367 33.73 40.48 -16.56
C ASP A 367 32.71 40.32 -15.41
N VAL A 368 33.11 40.76 -14.22
CA VAL A 368 32.36 40.62 -12.96
C VAL A 368 31.62 41.91 -12.61
N ASN A 369 30.30 41.82 -12.38
CA ASN A 369 29.58 42.91 -11.71
C ASN A 369 28.79 42.38 -10.51
N VAL A 370 29.36 42.55 -9.32
CA VAL A 370 28.76 42.12 -8.04
C VAL A 370 27.73 43.16 -7.59
N LYS A 371 26.44 42.80 -7.64
CA LYS A 371 25.44 43.35 -6.72
C LYS A 371 25.00 42.26 -5.75
N SER A 372 25.52 42.36 -4.53
CA SER A 372 25.29 41.40 -3.45
C SER A 372 23.90 41.57 -2.83
N ASN A 373 22.91 40.84 -3.34
CA ASN A 373 21.70 40.48 -2.59
C ASN A 373 21.63 38.95 -2.53
N ILE A 374 22.31 38.37 -1.54
CA ILE A 374 22.37 36.93 -1.33
C ILE A 374 21.10 36.48 -0.62
N TYR A 375 20.10 36.03 -1.39
CA TYR A 375 19.10 35.12 -0.85
C TYR A 375 19.83 33.86 -0.37
N SER A 376 19.90 33.71 0.96
CA SER A 376 20.65 32.62 1.61
C SER A 376 19.87 31.32 1.52
N ILE A 377 19.88 30.69 0.34
CA ILE A 377 19.39 29.32 0.15
C ILE A 377 20.38 28.39 0.88
N GLY A 378 20.07 28.08 2.14
CA GLY A 378 20.84 27.12 2.93
C GLY A 378 20.84 25.72 2.28
N PRO A 379 21.89 24.91 2.50
CA PRO A 379 21.96 23.56 1.96
C PRO A 379 20.81 22.71 2.51
N ARG A 380 20.14 22.02 1.59
CA ARG A 380 18.95 21.18 1.75
C ARG A 380 19.02 20.29 2.99
N GLU A 381 18.04 20.41 3.90
CA GLU A 381 17.91 19.49 5.02
C GLU A 381 17.20 18.21 4.55
N HIS A 382 17.87 17.07 4.74
CA HIS A 382 17.32 15.75 4.43
C HIS A 382 16.80 15.08 5.70
N ASN A 383 15.75 14.27 5.55
CA ASN A 383 15.14 13.51 6.63
C ASN A 383 16.20 12.64 7.37
N PRO A 384 16.37 12.80 8.70
CA PRO A 384 17.35 12.04 9.48
C PRO A 384 17.21 10.53 9.35
N ASP A 385 16.00 10.00 9.21
CA ASP A 385 15.77 8.56 9.16
C ASP A 385 16.08 7.95 7.80
N ASP A 386 15.93 8.71 6.71
CA ASP A 386 16.46 8.30 5.40
C ASP A 386 17.99 8.24 5.46
N SER A 387 18.65 9.25 6.04
CA SER A 387 20.12 9.25 6.20
C SER A 387 20.60 8.02 6.98
N LYS A 388 19.96 7.69 8.12
CA LYS A 388 20.24 6.45 8.88
C LYS A 388 20.00 5.18 8.06
N ARG A 389 18.94 5.12 7.26
CA ARG A 389 18.61 3.95 6.43
C ARG A 389 19.67 3.74 5.34
N TRP A 390 20.12 4.80 4.69
CA TRP A 390 21.18 4.76 3.67
C TRP A 390 22.57 4.51 4.28
N LYS A 391 22.88 5.05 5.47
CA LYS A 391 24.06 4.70 6.28
C LYS A 391 24.13 3.19 6.51
N SER A 392 23.06 2.61 7.02
CA SER A 392 22.94 1.17 7.29
C SER A 392 22.92 0.32 6.02
N LEU A 393 22.69 0.89 4.83
CA LEU A 393 22.80 0.19 3.55
C LEU A 393 24.25 0.23 3.03
N MET A 394 24.89 1.41 3.08
CA MET A 394 26.28 1.60 2.66
C MET A 394 27.24 0.73 3.49
N LEU A 395 27.14 0.76 4.83
CA LEU A 395 28.00 -0.03 5.73
C LEU A 395 27.96 -1.53 5.41
N ARG A 396 26.75 -2.11 5.32
CA ARG A 396 26.58 -3.53 4.91
C ARG A 396 27.18 -3.83 3.54
N LEU A 397 27.01 -2.94 2.55
CA LEU A 397 27.54 -3.14 1.20
C LEU A 397 29.07 -2.97 1.09
N THR A 398 29.71 -2.36 2.09
CA THR A 398 31.17 -2.22 2.21
C THR A 398 31.82 -3.33 3.04
N GLU A 399 31.18 -3.77 4.12
CA GLU A 399 31.69 -4.80 5.05
C GLU A 399 31.82 -6.19 4.38
N GLU A 400 30.98 -6.51 3.40
CA GLU A 400 31.07 -7.76 2.62
C GLU A 400 32.29 -7.83 1.65
N SER A 401 33.20 -6.85 1.67
CA SER A 401 34.41 -6.85 0.82
C SER A 401 35.70 -7.01 1.64
N THR A 402 36.20 -8.25 1.70
CA THR A 402 37.46 -8.59 2.37
C THR A 402 38.68 -8.01 1.64
N CYS A 403 39.07 -6.78 1.99
CA CYS A 403 40.47 -6.30 1.93
C CYS A 403 40.62 -5.01 2.74
N THR A 404 41.05 -5.13 4.00
CA THR A 404 41.47 -3.99 4.84
C THR A 404 42.83 -3.49 4.37
N PRO A 405 43.00 -2.17 4.25
CA PRO A 405 43.80 -1.49 5.28
C PRO A 405 42.92 -0.92 6.38
N GLU A 406 43.51 -0.74 7.56
CA GLU A 406 42.87 -0.27 8.80
C GLU A 406 41.95 0.93 8.55
N PHE A 407 40.66 0.75 8.87
CA PHE A 407 39.59 1.68 8.56
C PHE A 407 38.74 1.90 9.81
N GLU A 408 38.91 3.03 10.48
CA GLU A 408 38.22 3.28 11.75
C GLU A 408 36.73 3.63 11.53
N PRO A 409 35.79 2.93 12.20
CA PRO A 409 34.36 3.15 12.02
C PRO A 409 33.90 4.60 12.32
N GLU A 410 34.61 5.29 13.22
CA GLU A 410 34.31 6.65 13.69
C GLU A 410 34.31 7.68 12.54
N PHE A 411 35.10 7.44 11.48
CA PHE A 411 35.16 8.32 10.31
C PHE A 411 33.87 8.31 9.47
N PHE A 412 33.07 7.24 9.52
CA PHE A 412 31.76 7.19 8.88
C PHE A 412 30.67 7.93 9.68
N ASP A 413 30.87 8.09 11.00
CA ASP A 413 30.03 8.96 11.83
C ASP A 413 30.29 10.44 11.53
N GLU A 414 31.54 10.84 11.27
CA GLU A 414 31.89 12.22 10.88
C GLU A 414 31.26 12.66 9.54
N ILE A 415 31.12 11.74 8.59
CA ILE A 415 30.51 12.00 7.26
C ILE A 415 28.98 12.16 7.34
N LEU A 416 28.33 11.39 8.22
CA LEU A 416 26.88 11.18 8.20
C LEU A 416 26.14 11.81 9.38
N SER A 417 26.86 12.27 10.39
CA SER A 417 26.34 13.20 11.39
C SER A 417 26.45 14.64 10.87
N ARG A 418 25.42 15.44 11.12
CA ARG A 418 25.54 16.91 11.03
C ARG A 418 26.09 17.38 12.38
N PRO A 419 27.14 18.22 12.43
CA PRO A 419 27.71 18.63 13.70
C PRO A 419 26.72 19.39 14.57
N SER A 420 26.77 19.18 15.89
CA SER A 420 26.21 20.15 16.83
C SER A 420 26.91 21.50 16.61
N LYS A 421 26.22 22.62 16.83
CA LYS A 421 26.76 23.97 16.55
C LYS A 421 28.04 24.32 17.34
N HIS A 422 28.43 23.53 18.34
CA HIS A 422 29.49 23.90 19.29
C HIS A 422 30.78 23.07 19.25
N GLU A 423 30.83 21.92 18.58
CA GLU A 423 32.02 21.03 18.64
C GLU A 423 32.92 21.03 17.39
N ILE A 424 32.52 21.68 16.28
CA ILE A 424 33.37 21.78 15.06
C ILE A 424 33.63 23.24 14.68
N TYR A 425 34.37 23.93 15.55
CA TYR A 425 35.08 25.16 15.20
C TYR A 425 36.60 25.01 15.20
N GLU A 426 37.19 24.00 15.84
CA GLU A 426 38.66 23.86 15.92
C GLU A 426 39.28 23.07 14.74
N GLN A 427 38.67 21.96 14.28
CA GLN A 427 39.23 21.16 13.18
C GLN A 427 38.93 21.68 11.76
N LYS A 428 38.00 22.63 11.61
CA LYS A 428 37.63 23.15 10.28
C LYS A 428 38.65 24.10 9.68
N GLU A 429 39.41 24.82 10.50
CA GLU A 429 40.39 25.78 9.99
C GLU A 429 41.52 25.06 9.23
N ASP A 430 42.02 23.93 9.72
CA ASP A 430 43.12 23.17 9.07
C ASP A 430 42.74 22.45 7.76
N PHE A 431 41.46 22.09 7.56
CA PHE A 431 41.03 21.49 6.29
C PHE A 431 40.81 22.54 5.19
N TYR A 432 40.51 23.79 5.54
CA TYR A 432 40.36 24.89 4.59
C TYR A 432 41.53 25.90 4.61
N ALA A 433 42.54 25.67 5.46
CA ALA A 433 43.72 26.51 5.61
C ALA A 433 44.43 26.74 4.26
N GLY A 434 44.63 28.02 3.92
CA GLY A 434 45.27 28.44 2.66
C GLY A 434 44.34 28.51 1.44
N LEU A 435 43.11 27.99 1.51
CA LEU A 435 42.15 28.08 0.40
C LEU A 435 41.37 29.41 0.41
N LYS A 436 41.18 30.00 -0.77
CA LYS A 436 40.32 31.20 -0.94
C LYS A 436 38.85 30.80 -0.82
N LYS A 437 38.02 31.73 -0.30
CA LYS A 437 36.56 31.53 -0.12
C LYS A 437 35.83 31.02 -1.37
N GLN A 438 36.22 31.49 -2.56
CA GLN A 438 35.70 30.99 -3.84
C GLN A 438 36.06 29.51 -4.08
N THR A 439 37.32 29.13 -3.89
CA THR A 439 37.80 27.75 -4.02
C THR A 439 37.11 26.79 -3.04
N ILE A 440 36.73 27.26 -1.86
CA ILE A 440 35.93 26.50 -0.89
C ILE A 440 34.50 26.27 -1.40
N GLN A 441 33.88 27.26 -2.07
CA GLN A 441 32.55 27.10 -2.69
C GLN A 441 32.57 26.14 -3.88
N GLU A 442 33.62 26.20 -4.71
CA GLU A 442 33.87 25.25 -5.79
C GLU A 442 34.04 23.82 -5.25
N LEU A 443 34.84 23.64 -4.19
CA LEU A 443 35.05 22.36 -3.53
C LEU A 443 33.74 21.77 -2.98
N ASN A 444 32.95 22.55 -2.25
CA ASN A 444 31.64 22.12 -1.74
C ASN A 444 30.68 21.73 -2.88
N THR A 445 30.75 22.43 -4.01
CA THR A 445 29.99 22.11 -5.22
C THR A 445 30.41 20.75 -5.79
N LEU A 446 31.70 20.49 -5.91
CA LEU A 446 32.24 19.19 -6.36
C LEU A 446 31.79 18.03 -5.46
N TYR A 447 31.83 18.21 -4.13
CA TYR A 447 31.33 17.19 -3.19
C TYR A 447 29.83 16.94 -3.38
N SER A 448 29.01 17.99 -3.52
CA SER A 448 27.55 17.84 -3.76
C SER A 448 27.22 17.16 -5.08
N VAL A 449 27.96 17.46 -6.16
CA VAL A 449 27.77 16.81 -7.47
C VAL A 449 28.19 15.34 -7.43
N THR A 450 29.34 15.04 -6.82
CA THR A 450 29.83 13.65 -6.66
C THR A 450 28.84 12.80 -5.88
N TRP A 451 28.24 13.37 -4.81
CA TRP A 451 27.25 12.70 -3.98
C TRP A 451 25.99 12.27 -4.76
N GLU A 452 25.36 13.18 -5.51
CA GLU A 452 24.14 12.84 -6.26
C GLU A 452 24.41 11.86 -7.42
N LEU A 453 25.56 11.96 -8.09
CA LEU A 453 25.97 10.97 -9.10
C LEU A 453 26.12 9.57 -8.50
N LEU A 454 26.81 9.46 -7.35
CA LEU A 454 26.97 8.19 -6.64
C LEU A 454 25.63 7.66 -6.11
N ARG A 455 24.76 8.53 -5.60
CA ARG A 455 23.41 8.16 -5.14
C ARG A 455 22.59 7.53 -6.28
N HIS A 456 22.57 8.15 -7.46
CA HIS A 456 21.87 7.59 -8.62
C HIS A 456 22.54 6.29 -9.14
N PHE A 457 23.87 6.16 -9.04
CA PHE A 457 24.58 4.91 -9.31
C PHE A 457 24.15 3.77 -8.38
N TRP A 458 24.19 4.00 -7.07
CA TRP A 458 23.83 2.99 -6.07
C TRP A 458 22.34 2.60 -6.10
N ASN A 459 21.45 3.53 -6.44
CA ASN A 459 20.04 3.23 -6.70
C ASN A 459 19.81 2.26 -7.88
N CYS A 460 20.77 2.11 -8.79
CA CYS A 460 20.69 1.17 -9.91
C CYS A 460 21.39 -0.18 -9.61
N MET A 461 21.84 -0.41 -8.36
CA MET A 461 22.66 -1.55 -7.98
C MET A 461 22.05 -2.34 -6.80
N PRO A 462 21.82 -3.67 -6.94
CA PRO A 462 21.96 -4.47 -8.16
C PRO A 462 20.84 -4.15 -9.18
N PRO A 463 21.13 -4.13 -10.49
CA PRO A 463 20.10 -3.86 -11.50
C PRO A 463 19.14 -5.05 -11.60
N VAL A 464 17.84 -4.77 -11.41
CA VAL A 464 16.77 -5.80 -11.35
C VAL A 464 16.11 -6.03 -12.73
N ASN A 465 16.30 -5.11 -13.68
CA ASN A 465 15.78 -5.21 -15.05
C ASN A 465 16.76 -4.56 -16.06
N ASN A 466 16.53 -4.79 -17.36
CA ASN A 466 17.39 -4.30 -18.45
C ASN A 466 17.45 -2.76 -18.51
N ASP A 467 16.39 -2.06 -18.09
CA ASP A 467 16.35 -0.59 -18.10
C ASP A 467 17.26 0.00 -17.02
N MET A 468 17.26 -0.58 -15.81
CA MET A 468 18.20 -0.23 -14.74
C MET A 468 19.63 -0.64 -15.10
N GLU A 469 19.84 -1.76 -15.78
CA GLU A 469 21.17 -2.14 -16.28
C GLU A 469 21.68 -1.12 -17.32
N THR A 470 20.84 -0.74 -18.28
CA THR A 470 21.15 0.30 -19.28
C THR A 470 21.34 1.68 -18.64
N LYS A 471 20.71 1.96 -17.49
CA LYS A 471 20.93 3.18 -16.69
C LYS A 471 22.23 3.12 -15.88
N LEU A 472 22.58 1.94 -15.35
CA LEU A 472 23.83 1.69 -14.62
C LEU A 472 25.06 1.81 -15.53
N ASP A 473 25.00 1.25 -16.74
CA ASP A 473 26.07 1.35 -17.74
C ASP A 473 26.32 2.84 -18.10
N ARG A 474 25.26 3.61 -18.40
CA ARG A 474 25.33 5.07 -18.65
C ARG A 474 25.81 5.87 -17.43
N MET A 475 25.48 5.44 -16.21
CA MET A 475 25.94 6.10 -14.99
C MET A 475 27.45 5.89 -14.78
N ASN A 476 27.96 4.68 -15.03
CA ASN A 476 29.40 4.41 -14.96
C ASN A 476 30.19 5.24 -15.99
N GLU A 477 29.69 5.39 -17.21
CA GLU A 477 30.27 6.31 -18.21
C GLU A 477 30.25 7.77 -17.73
N THR A 478 29.16 8.20 -17.09
CA THR A 478 29.02 9.57 -16.58
C THR A 478 29.98 9.84 -15.42
N LEU A 479 30.13 8.88 -14.49
CA LEU A 479 31.13 8.92 -13.42
C LEU A 479 32.55 8.98 -13.98
N ALA A 480 32.87 8.18 -15.01
CA ALA A 480 34.18 8.20 -15.65
C ALA A 480 34.49 9.54 -16.34
N LYS A 481 33.51 10.14 -17.02
CA LYS A 481 33.64 11.49 -17.63
C LYS A 481 33.78 12.58 -16.56
N PHE A 482 32.99 12.53 -15.49
CA PHE A 482 33.08 13.49 -14.39
C PHE A 482 34.44 13.44 -13.68
N GLU A 483 34.97 12.24 -13.44
CA GLU A 483 36.30 12.06 -12.86
C GLU A 483 37.42 12.59 -13.78
N GLY A 484 37.39 12.19 -15.06
CA GLY A 484 38.42 12.56 -16.04
C GLY A 484 38.47 14.06 -16.37
N THR A 485 37.31 14.70 -16.49
CA THR A 485 37.21 16.12 -16.88
C THR A 485 37.22 17.08 -15.69
N PHE A 486 36.50 16.76 -14.60
CA PHE A 486 36.31 17.71 -13.50
C PHE A 486 37.14 17.39 -12.26
N LEU A 487 37.15 16.15 -11.77
CA LEU A 487 37.93 15.81 -10.56
C LEU A 487 39.43 15.95 -10.82
N LYS A 488 39.94 15.53 -11.99
CA LYS A 488 41.37 15.63 -12.33
C LYS A 488 41.86 17.07 -12.39
N PHE A 489 41.17 17.93 -13.14
CA PHE A 489 41.49 19.35 -13.22
C PHE A 489 41.35 20.04 -11.84
N SER A 490 40.34 19.66 -11.05
CA SER A 490 40.15 20.19 -9.70
C SER A 490 41.24 19.74 -8.72
N LYS A 491 41.79 18.53 -8.86
CA LYS A 491 42.92 18.05 -8.06
C LYS A 491 44.21 18.83 -8.36
N GLU A 492 44.45 19.16 -9.62
CA GLU A 492 45.59 19.99 -10.04
C GLU A 492 45.46 21.44 -9.53
N ARG A 493 44.24 21.99 -9.46
CA ARG A 493 43.97 23.39 -9.08
C ARG A 493 43.74 23.64 -7.58
N ILE A 494 43.05 22.72 -6.89
CA ILE A 494 42.67 22.84 -5.47
C ILE A 494 43.64 22.06 -4.57
N GLY A 495 44.33 21.05 -5.11
CA GLY A 495 45.30 20.22 -4.41
C GLY A 495 44.75 18.87 -3.94
N ALA A 496 45.63 17.87 -3.96
CA ALA A 496 45.32 16.47 -3.64
C ALA A 496 44.64 16.28 -2.27
N LYS A 497 45.08 17.03 -1.24
CA LYS A 497 44.54 16.99 0.14
C LYS A 497 43.01 17.10 0.20
N HIS A 498 42.39 17.83 -0.72
CA HIS A 498 40.96 18.14 -0.67
C HIS A 498 40.11 17.31 -1.64
N VAL A 499 40.70 16.81 -2.74
CA VAL A 499 39.99 16.18 -3.87
C VAL A 499 40.19 14.66 -3.93
N ASP A 500 41.25 14.11 -3.34
CA ASP A 500 41.55 12.66 -3.43
C ASP A 500 40.46 11.77 -2.82
N ARG A 501 39.72 12.28 -1.83
CA ARG A 501 38.55 11.61 -1.25
C ARG A 501 37.42 11.41 -2.28
N LEU A 502 37.20 12.37 -3.17
CA LEU A 502 36.20 12.26 -4.25
C LEU A 502 36.61 11.21 -5.28
N PHE A 503 37.89 11.18 -5.65
CA PHE A 503 38.46 10.12 -6.49
C PHE A 503 38.24 8.73 -5.89
N PHE A 504 38.53 8.55 -4.60
CA PHE A 504 38.32 7.27 -3.92
C PHE A 504 36.85 6.83 -3.94
N MET A 505 35.92 7.75 -3.71
CA MET A 505 34.48 7.46 -3.74
C MET A 505 33.99 7.05 -5.14
N VAL A 506 34.46 7.71 -6.20
CA VAL A 506 34.13 7.34 -7.60
C VAL A 506 34.80 6.03 -8.00
N GLN A 507 36.05 5.80 -7.61
CA GLN A 507 36.76 4.55 -7.89
C GLN A 507 36.06 3.35 -7.26
N ARG A 508 35.57 3.45 -6.01
CA ARG A 508 34.80 2.36 -5.37
C ARG A 508 33.50 2.01 -6.10
N ALA A 509 32.83 2.98 -6.72
CA ALA A 509 31.68 2.71 -7.58
C ALA A 509 32.11 1.97 -8.86
N LYS A 510 33.18 2.42 -9.52
CA LYS A 510 33.77 1.75 -10.70
C LYS A 510 34.20 0.31 -10.39
N ASP A 511 34.86 0.06 -9.25
CA ASP A 511 35.30 -1.28 -8.84
C ASP A 511 34.10 -2.24 -8.69
N LYS A 512 32.99 -1.77 -8.10
CA LYS A 512 31.75 -2.57 -7.96
C LYS A 512 31.08 -2.80 -9.32
N TYR A 513 31.09 -1.81 -10.22
CA TYR A 513 30.61 -1.97 -11.60
C TYR A 513 31.48 -2.95 -12.40
N GLU A 514 32.80 -2.91 -12.26
CA GLU A 514 33.70 -3.89 -12.87
C GLU A 514 33.49 -5.30 -12.33
N ALA A 515 33.29 -5.46 -11.01
CA ALA A 515 32.95 -6.74 -10.42
C ALA A 515 31.63 -7.27 -11.00
N TYR A 516 30.61 -6.42 -11.15
CA TYR A 516 29.36 -6.75 -11.83
C TYR A 516 29.57 -7.14 -13.30
N GLN A 517 30.36 -6.38 -14.07
CA GLN A 517 30.65 -6.69 -15.48
C GLN A 517 31.50 -7.96 -15.65
N LYS A 518 32.42 -8.26 -14.71
CA LYS A 518 33.16 -9.54 -14.66
C LYS A 518 32.21 -10.71 -14.38
N MET A 519 31.26 -10.55 -13.46
CA MET A 519 30.16 -11.51 -13.25
C MET A 519 29.25 -11.62 -14.48
N LYS A 520 28.93 -10.52 -15.18
CA LYS A 520 28.14 -10.50 -16.42
C LYS A 520 28.84 -11.24 -17.57
N LYS A 521 30.16 -11.12 -17.69
CA LYS A 521 30.95 -11.82 -18.71
C LYS A 521 31.09 -13.32 -18.44
N THR A 522 31.22 -13.75 -17.18
CA THR A 522 31.07 -15.19 -16.82
C THR A 522 29.64 -15.67 -17.04
N ARG A 523 28.63 -14.84 -16.73
CA ARG A 523 27.22 -15.02 -17.14
C ARG A 523 26.99 -14.92 -18.67
N GLY A 524 28.01 -14.62 -19.47
CA GLY A 524 27.91 -14.54 -20.94
C GLY A 524 28.37 -15.81 -21.67
N LYS A 525 29.21 -16.65 -21.05
CA LYS A 525 29.80 -17.83 -21.70
C LYS A 525 29.62 -19.17 -20.97
N GLU A 526 29.24 -19.19 -19.70
CA GLU A 526 29.02 -20.45 -18.94
C GLU A 526 27.63 -20.53 -18.27
N CYS A 527 26.78 -19.54 -18.51
CA CYS A 527 25.60 -19.24 -17.71
C CYS A 527 24.44 -20.25 -17.88
N CYS A 528 24.16 -20.65 -19.12
CA CYS A 528 22.95 -21.42 -19.45
C CYS A 528 22.92 -22.83 -18.84
N GLN A 529 24.07 -23.35 -18.37
CA GLN A 529 24.16 -24.60 -17.61
C GLN A 529 24.60 -24.38 -16.17
N VAL A 530 25.63 -23.57 -15.89
CA VAL A 530 26.16 -23.46 -14.51
C VAL A 530 25.28 -22.57 -13.62
N GLN A 531 24.67 -21.49 -14.13
CA GLN A 531 23.66 -20.77 -13.34
C GLN A 531 22.34 -21.52 -13.24
N ARG A 532 22.01 -22.35 -14.22
CA ARG A 532 20.83 -23.22 -14.15
C ARG A 532 21.03 -24.31 -13.09
N LEU A 533 22.21 -24.92 -13.03
CA LEU A 533 22.61 -25.81 -11.94
C LEU A 533 22.78 -25.08 -10.59
N LYS A 534 23.23 -23.83 -10.54
CA LYS A 534 23.30 -23.04 -9.31
C LYS A 534 21.94 -22.48 -8.84
N ARG A 535 20.96 -22.27 -9.73
CA ARG A 535 19.60 -21.84 -9.39
C ARG A 535 18.70 -23.02 -9.07
N VAL A 536 18.93 -24.18 -9.70
CA VAL A 536 18.37 -25.48 -9.27
C VAL A 536 19.03 -25.95 -7.96
N ARG A 537 20.31 -25.63 -7.71
CA ARG A 537 20.92 -25.78 -6.37
C ARG A 537 20.40 -24.76 -5.35
N SER A 538 20.26 -23.47 -5.66
CA SER A 538 19.69 -22.52 -4.69
C SER A 538 18.21 -22.81 -4.40
N LEU A 539 17.45 -23.31 -5.37
CA LEU A 539 16.11 -23.88 -5.15
C LEU A 539 16.15 -25.26 -4.47
N ALA A 540 17.30 -25.93 -4.39
CA ALA A 540 17.51 -27.09 -3.52
C ALA A 540 17.91 -26.67 -2.09
N ASP A 541 18.65 -25.57 -1.94
CA ASP A 541 19.09 -24.99 -0.67
C ASP A 541 17.92 -24.36 0.12
N GLU A 542 16.82 -24.00 -0.53
CA GLU A 542 15.57 -23.51 0.11
C GLU A 542 14.53 -24.62 0.40
N ARG A 543 14.75 -25.85 -0.07
CA ARG A 543 13.77 -26.93 0.11
C ARG A 543 13.87 -27.56 1.51
N PRO A 544 12.73 -27.89 2.14
CA PRO A 544 12.73 -28.60 3.42
C PRO A 544 13.25 -30.03 3.25
N ASP A 545 14.04 -30.51 4.21
CA ASP A 545 14.57 -31.87 4.20
C ASP A 545 13.53 -32.83 4.80
N LEU A 546 12.54 -33.19 3.99
CA LEU A 546 11.45 -34.08 4.39
C LEU A 546 11.96 -35.49 4.71
N ASP A 547 11.11 -36.31 5.33
CA ASP A 547 11.46 -37.68 5.71
C ASP A 547 11.42 -38.61 4.50
N PHE A 548 12.40 -38.48 3.59
CA PHE A 548 12.44 -39.22 2.33
C PHE A 548 12.55 -40.73 2.52
N ASP A 549 13.26 -41.19 3.55
CA ASP A 549 13.36 -42.61 3.90
C ASP A 549 11.98 -43.20 4.24
N TYR A 550 11.07 -42.41 4.80
CA TYR A 550 9.69 -42.81 5.06
C TYR A 550 8.77 -42.60 3.85
N LEU A 551 8.86 -41.43 3.21
CA LEU A 551 7.96 -41.00 2.14
C LEU A 551 8.18 -41.71 0.79
N LEU A 552 9.35 -42.33 0.57
CA LEU A 552 9.73 -42.96 -0.70
C LEU A 552 9.96 -44.47 -0.58
N ASP A 553 9.87 -45.02 0.62
CA ASP A 553 9.91 -46.47 0.86
C ASP A 553 8.55 -47.11 0.53
N HIS A 554 8.59 -48.07 -0.39
CA HIS A 554 7.41 -48.79 -0.85
C HIS A 554 6.74 -49.65 0.24
N GLU A 555 7.44 -50.05 1.30
CA GLU A 555 6.83 -50.75 2.43
C GLU A 555 5.89 -49.83 3.23
N ASN A 556 6.21 -48.54 3.31
CA ASN A 556 5.43 -47.55 4.05
C ASN A 556 4.15 -47.11 3.32
N LEU A 557 4.05 -47.28 1.99
CA LEU A 557 2.94 -46.81 1.14
C LEU A 557 1.55 -47.08 1.73
N ASN A 558 1.26 -48.33 2.08
CA ASN A 558 -0.05 -48.72 2.61
C ASN A 558 -0.34 -48.09 3.98
N SER A 559 0.68 -47.91 4.82
CA SER A 559 0.56 -47.24 6.11
C SER A 559 0.29 -45.74 5.93
N ILE A 560 0.95 -45.09 4.96
CA ILE A 560 0.78 -43.67 4.65
C ILE A 560 -0.62 -43.40 4.09
N LYS A 561 -1.12 -44.23 3.16
CA LYS A 561 -2.51 -44.12 2.65
C LYS A 561 -3.53 -44.20 3.78
N LYS A 562 -3.44 -45.25 4.60
CA LYS A 562 -4.34 -45.43 5.75
C LYS A 562 -4.24 -44.27 6.76
N ASN A 563 -3.05 -43.71 6.97
CA ASN A 563 -2.86 -42.52 7.81
C ASN A 563 -3.52 -41.27 7.21
N ILE A 564 -3.39 -41.05 5.90
CA ILE A 564 -4.07 -39.94 5.20
C ILE A 564 -5.59 -40.08 5.29
N GLU A 565 -6.13 -41.27 5.01
CA GLU A 565 -7.55 -41.59 5.09
C GLU A 565 -8.10 -41.38 6.51
N ASN A 566 -7.45 -41.96 7.52
CA ASN A 566 -7.83 -41.82 8.94
C ASN A 566 -7.82 -40.37 9.43
N ARG A 567 -6.99 -39.50 8.83
CA ARG A 567 -6.88 -38.07 9.17
C ARG A 567 -7.72 -37.15 8.27
N LYS A 568 -8.43 -37.69 7.26
CA LYS A 568 -9.07 -36.93 6.16
C LYS A 568 -8.10 -35.92 5.49
N GLY A 569 -6.84 -36.34 5.33
CA GLY A 569 -5.80 -35.53 4.68
C GLY A 569 -6.01 -35.35 3.18
N ILE A 570 -5.41 -34.29 2.62
CA ILE A 570 -5.49 -33.95 1.19
C ILE A 570 -4.29 -34.44 0.36
N GLY A 571 -3.37 -35.20 0.98
CA GLY A 571 -2.15 -35.69 0.35
C GLY A 571 -2.37 -36.92 -0.53
N ASP A 572 -1.58 -37.05 -1.58
CA ASP A 572 -1.61 -38.18 -2.51
C ASP A 572 -0.21 -38.81 -2.61
N ILE A 573 0.00 -39.91 -1.88
CA ILE A 573 1.30 -40.58 -1.81
C ILE A 573 1.63 -41.36 -3.10
N ASP A 574 0.63 -41.85 -3.84
CA ASP A 574 0.85 -42.51 -5.13
C ASP A 574 1.39 -41.51 -6.15
N LYS A 575 0.86 -40.29 -6.15
CA LYS A 575 1.36 -39.19 -6.98
C LYS A 575 2.77 -38.76 -6.60
N VAL A 576 3.10 -38.73 -5.29
CA VAL A 576 4.48 -38.45 -4.82
C VAL A 576 5.47 -39.49 -5.37
N HIS A 577 5.18 -40.78 -5.25
CA HIS A 577 6.02 -41.84 -5.84
C HIS A 577 6.07 -41.76 -7.37
N HIS A 578 4.95 -41.51 -8.06
CA HIS A 578 4.93 -41.40 -9.52
C HIS A 578 5.81 -40.26 -10.05
N ILE A 579 5.81 -39.10 -9.37
CA ILE A 579 6.69 -37.98 -9.70
C ILE A 579 8.15 -38.35 -9.36
N TRP A 580 8.41 -39.01 -8.23
CA TRP A 580 9.75 -39.49 -7.86
C TRP A 580 10.34 -40.45 -8.89
N ASP A 581 9.61 -41.48 -9.32
CA ASP A 581 10.01 -42.41 -10.37
C ASP A 581 10.32 -41.68 -11.68
N THR A 582 9.60 -40.59 -11.95
CA THR A 582 9.81 -39.75 -13.13
C THR A 582 11.10 -38.94 -13.00
N ILE A 583 11.39 -38.38 -11.82
CA ILE A 583 12.67 -37.70 -11.50
C ILE A 583 13.85 -38.66 -11.64
N GLN A 584 13.75 -39.90 -11.12
CA GLN A 584 14.82 -40.91 -11.23
C GLN A 584 15.10 -41.27 -12.70
N ARG A 585 14.07 -41.65 -13.46
CA ARG A 585 14.18 -41.96 -14.91
C ARG A 585 14.70 -40.79 -15.74
N PHE A 586 14.47 -39.54 -15.32
CA PHE A 586 15.01 -38.34 -15.95
C PHE A 586 16.53 -38.21 -15.71
N GLY A 587 16.98 -38.49 -14.48
CA GLY A 587 18.40 -38.52 -14.11
C GLY A 587 19.20 -39.58 -14.88
N GLU A 588 18.65 -40.79 -15.01
CA GLU A 588 19.26 -41.90 -15.76
C GLU A 588 19.44 -41.58 -17.25
N LYS A 589 18.42 -41.01 -17.89
CA LYS A 589 18.38 -40.87 -19.36
C LYS A 589 19.22 -39.72 -19.92
N LYS A 590 19.73 -38.81 -19.08
CA LYS A 590 20.47 -37.58 -19.47
C LYS A 590 19.82 -36.80 -20.64
N LYS A 591 18.49 -36.87 -20.78
CA LYS A 591 17.72 -36.24 -21.85
C LYS A 591 16.56 -35.46 -21.27
N GLY A 592 16.68 -34.14 -21.38
CA GLY A 592 15.68 -33.17 -20.95
C GLY A 592 16.33 -31.86 -20.54
N SER A 593 15.52 -30.82 -20.41
CA SER A 593 15.94 -29.48 -20.00
C SER A 593 16.02 -29.36 -18.48
N ALA A 594 16.87 -28.47 -17.97
CA ALA A 594 16.94 -28.20 -16.54
C ALA A 594 15.72 -27.40 -16.02
N GLU A 595 14.87 -26.83 -16.90
CA GLU A 595 13.55 -26.30 -16.50
C GLU A 595 12.60 -27.45 -16.14
N GLU A 596 12.48 -28.48 -17.00
CA GLU A 596 11.62 -29.64 -16.75
C GLU A 596 12.01 -30.37 -15.46
N TYR A 597 13.31 -30.57 -15.23
CA TYR A 597 13.81 -31.14 -13.98
C TYR A 597 13.44 -30.29 -12.76
N SER A 598 13.59 -28.95 -12.86
CA SER A 598 13.20 -28.04 -11.78
C SER A 598 11.69 -28.07 -11.52
N LYS A 599 10.87 -28.22 -12.57
CA LYS A 599 9.41 -28.29 -12.49
C LYS A 599 8.95 -29.59 -11.84
N LEU A 600 9.50 -30.74 -12.24
CA LEU A 600 9.21 -32.04 -11.63
C LEU A 600 9.48 -32.03 -10.12
N TRP A 601 10.61 -31.44 -9.70
CA TRP A 601 10.90 -31.29 -8.28
C TRP A 601 9.94 -30.31 -7.56
N HIS A 602 9.53 -29.22 -8.21
CA HIS A 602 8.54 -28.31 -7.60
C HIS A 602 7.20 -29.03 -7.39
N GLU A 603 6.71 -29.75 -8.40
CA GLU A 603 5.51 -30.59 -8.31
C GLU A 603 5.64 -31.67 -7.21
N PHE A 604 6.78 -32.35 -7.14
CA PHE A 604 7.08 -33.32 -6.08
C PHE A 604 6.95 -32.71 -4.69
N TYR A 605 7.58 -31.56 -4.42
CA TYR A 605 7.47 -30.88 -3.12
C TYR A 605 6.06 -30.36 -2.84
N THR A 606 5.36 -29.85 -3.86
CA THR A 606 3.96 -29.42 -3.73
C THR A 606 3.04 -30.56 -3.28
N GLU A 607 3.27 -31.79 -3.73
CA GLU A 607 2.50 -32.96 -3.28
C GLU A 607 3.03 -33.54 -1.95
N ALA A 608 4.34 -33.69 -1.80
CA ALA A 608 4.96 -34.25 -0.60
C ALA A 608 4.69 -33.42 0.66
N LEU A 609 4.59 -32.09 0.55
CA LEU A 609 4.25 -31.23 1.68
C LEU A 609 2.81 -31.44 2.20
N LYS A 610 1.88 -31.92 1.36
CA LYS A 610 0.50 -32.24 1.74
C LYS A 610 0.36 -33.52 2.56
N ILE A 611 1.40 -34.37 2.58
CA ILE A 611 1.39 -35.59 3.39
C ILE A 611 1.46 -35.17 4.88
N PRO A 612 0.45 -35.52 5.69
CA PRO A 612 0.43 -35.18 7.11
C PRO A 612 1.49 -35.98 7.88
N ASN A 613 1.71 -35.60 9.13
CA ASN A 613 2.57 -36.36 10.03
C ASN A 613 2.09 -37.81 10.22
N ARG A 614 3.00 -38.67 10.66
CA ARG A 614 2.65 -39.97 11.23
C ARG A 614 1.69 -39.76 12.41
N THR A 615 0.79 -40.71 12.64
CA THR A 615 -0.09 -40.72 13.82
C THR A 615 0.52 -41.61 14.90
N HIS A 616 0.52 -41.15 16.14
CA HIS A 616 1.00 -41.92 17.29
C HIS A 616 0.11 -43.16 17.50
N GLN A 617 0.70 -44.31 17.84
CA GLN A 617 -0.01 -45.59 17.91
C GLN A 617 -1.21 -45.59 18.89
N ASP A 618 -1.10 -44.86 20.00
CA ASP A 618 -2.16 -44.72 21.01
C ASP A 618 -3.27 -43.71 20.62
N ALA A 619 -3.09 -42.91 19.57
CA ALA A 619 -4.07 -41.87 19.23
C ALA A 619 -5.37 -42.52 18.73
N PRO A 620 -6.56 -42.09 19.22
CA PRO A 620 -7.83 -42.69 18.81
C PRO A 620 -8.04 -42.58 17.29
N VAL A 621 -8.64 -43.59 16.66
CA VAL A 621 -8.95 -43.56 15.22
C VAL A 621 -10.41 -43.17 15.05
N GLY A 622 -10.67 -42.03 14.42
CA GLY A 622 -12.03 -41.52 14.24
C GLY A 622 -12.12 -40.01 14.07
N GLY A 623 -13.33 -39.47 14.25
CA GLY A 623 -13.62 -38.03 14.26
C GLY A 623 -13.80 -37.47 15.67
N GLU A 624 -14.31 -36.25 15.78
CA GLU A 624 -14.59 -35.56 17.06
C GLU A 624 -15.40 -36.41 18.06
N SER A 625 -16.32 -37.28 17.59
CA SER A 625 -17.10 -38.21 18.41
C SER A 625 -16.28 -39.32 19.08
N ASP A 626 -15.10 -39.60 18.55
CA ASP A 626 -14.20 -40.68 18.96
C ASP A 626 -13.05 -40.17 19.86
N ASN A 627 -13.04 -38.87 20.19
CA ASN A 627 -12.16 -38.26 21.19
C ASN A 627 -12.37 -38.92 22.57
N ILE A 628 -11.28 -39.31 23.25
CA ILE A 628 -11.36 -40.02 24.52
C ILE A 628 -11.19 -39.05 25.69
N VAL A 629 -12.14 -39.03 26.63
CA VAL A 629 -11.98 -38.32 27.91
C VAL A 629 -10.98 -39.08 28.78
N VAL A 630 -9.77 -38.55 28.92
CA VAL A 630 -8.68 -39.12 29.73
C VAL A 630 -8.90 -38.81 31.22
N GLU A 631 -9.33 -37.59 31.53
CA GLU A 631 -9.44 -37.09 32.90
C GLU A 631 -10.55 -36.03 32.99
N THR A 632 -11.16 -35.88 34.17
CA THR A 632 -12.11 -34.80 34.47
C THR A 632 -11.87 -34.29 35.89
N VAL A 633 -11.65 -32.98 36.02
CA VAL A 633 -11.18 -32.33 37.25
C VAL A 633 -12.17 -31.24 37.70
N GLY A 634 -12.35 -31.08 39.01
CA GLY A 634 -13.28 -30.11 39.59
C GLY A 634 -14.74 -30.58 39.62
N LYS A 635 -15.68 -29.65 39.78
CA LYS A 635 -17.13 -29.94 39.85
C LYS A 635 -17.93 -28.99 38.97
N ARG A 636 -18.87 -29.54 38.19
CA ARG A 636 -19.76 -28.78 37.31
C ARG A 636 -20.66 -27.85 38.13
N ARG A 637 -20.57 -26.54 37.86
CA ARG A 637 -21.49 -25.54 38.41
C ARG A 637 -22.73 -25.49 37.53
N GLU A 638 -23.87 -25.88 38.09
CA GLU A 638 -25.18 -25.91 37.43
C GLU A 638 -26.23 -25.18 38.29
N GLY A 639 -27.29 -24.68 37.65
CA GLY A 639 -28.39 -24.00 38.33
C GLY A 639 -29.16 -23.04 37.43
N SER A 640 -30.31 -22.57 37.92
CA SER A 640 -31.00 -21.40 37.36
C SER A 640 -30.31 -20.10 37.82
N GLY A 641 -30.33 -19.07 36.97
CA GLY A 641 -29.70 -17.78 37.29
C GLY A 641 -28.18 -17.70 37.07
N LEU A 642 -27.60 -18.57 36.24
CA LEU A 642 -26.24 -18.43 35.73
C LEU A 642 -26.26 -17.61 34.42
N PHE A 643 -25.43 -16.58 34.36
CA PHE A 643 -25.29 -15.67 33.21
C PHE A 643 -24.08 -16.04 32.36
N ILE A 644 -24.14 -15.73 31.06
CA ILE A 644 -22.98 -15.81 30.15
C ILE A 644 -21.99 -14.68 30.44
N ALA A 645 -20.71 -14.88 30.08
CA ALA A 645 -19.64 -13.91 30.31
C ALA A 645 -20.00 -12.51 29.80
N GLU A 646 -20.51 -12.40 28.57
CA GLU A 646 -20.92 -11.14 27.95
C GLU A 646 -22.00 -10.38 28.73
N ASP A 647 -22.90 -11.11 29.39
CA ASP A 647 -24.01 -10.54 30.16
C ASP A 647 -23.56 -10.00 31.52
N LEU A 648 -22.49 -10.55 32.09
CA LEU A 648 -21.82 -10.05 33.29
C LEU A 648 -21.08 -8.75 32.97
N VAL A 649 -20.19 -8.78 31.96
CA VAL A 649 -19.31 -7.64 31.63
C VAL A 649 -20.03 -6.48 30.95
N SER A 650 -21.19 -6.72 30.32
CA SER A 650 -22.06 -5.66 29.81
C SER A 650 -22.50 -4.70 30.92
N GLY A 651 -22.81 -5.22 32.12
CA GLY A 651 -23.13 -4.42 33.29
C GLY A 651 -21.97 -3.54 33.78
N TRP A 652 -20.73 -3.92 33.48
CA TRP A 652 -19.52 -3.16 33.80
C TRP A 652 -19.11 -2.18 32.69
N ARG A 653 -19.77 -2.21 31.52
CA ARG A 653 -19.41 -1.45 30.31
C ARG A 653 -17.96 -1.68 29.85
N SER A 654 -17.44 -2.88 30.11
CA SER A 654 -16.03 -3.22 29.92
C SER A 654 -15.72 -4.04 28.67
N VAL A 655 -16.73 -4.36 27.85
CA VAL A 655 -16.57 -4.93 26.51
C VAL A 655 -17.26 -4.03 25.49
N HIS A 656 -16.60 -3.83 24.35
CA HIS A 656 -17.14 -3.13 23.18
C HIS A 656 -16.94 -3.99 21.93
N TYR A 657 -17.84 -3.88 20.95
CA TYR A 657 -17.78 -4.64 19.69
C TYR A 657 -17.74 -3.65 18.51
N PRO A 658 -16.55 -3.18 18.09
CA PRO A 658 -16.39 -2.15 17.07
C PRO A 658 -16.59 -2.73 15.65
N ARG A 659 -17.82 -3.17 15.35
CA ARG A 659 -18.17 -3.83 14.08
C ARG A 659 -17.87 -2.97 12.85
N GLU A 660 -18.02 -1.65 13.00
CA GLU A 660 -17.77 -0.64 11.98
C GLU A 660 -16.27 -0.50 11.67
N ALA A 661 -15.36 -0.91 12.57
CA ALA A 661 -13.91 -0.79 12.40
C ALA A 661 -13.22 -2.09 11.95
N ALA A 662 -13.66 -3.25 12.46
CA ALA A 662 -12.97 -4.54 12.23
C ALA A 662 -13.93 -5.75 12.09
N GLY A 663 -15.20 -5.49 11.75
CA GLY A 663 -16.16 -6.54 11.41
C GLY A 663 -16.82 -7.25 12.60
N SER A 664 -17.62 -8.28 12.29
CA SER A 664 -18.61 -8.85 13.22
C SER A 664 -18.03 -9.56 14.45
N ARG A 665 -16.77 -9.99 14.40
CA ARG A 665 -16.05 -10.73 15.46
C ARG A 665 -14.97 -9.91 16.17
N ALA A 666 -14.86 -8.61 15.86
CA ALA A 666 -13.96 -7.71 16.58
C ALA A 666 -14.50 -7.34 17.96
N TYR A 667 -13.60 -7.16 18.93
CA TYR A 667 -13.92 -6.72 20.29
C TYR A 667 -12.83 -5.78 20.82
N ALA A 668 -13.17 -5.01 21.85
CA ALA A 668 -12.22 -4.28 22.68
C ALA A 668 -12.60 -4.44 24.16
N PHE A 669 -11.59 -4.63 25.02
CA PHE A 669 -11.78 -4.68 26.46
C PHE A 669 -11.39 -3.34 27.08
N ILE A 670 -12.16 -2.87 28.06
CA ILE A 670 -12.01 -1.54 28.66
C ILE A 670 -11.98 -1.70 30.19
N GLY A 671 -11.00 -1.05 30.85
CA GLY A 671 -10.92 -0.98 32.31
C GLY A 671 -10.91 -2.37 32.97
N PRO A 672 -11.88 -2.71 33.84
CA PRO A 672 -11.87 -3.97 34.60
C PRO A 672 -11.64 -5.23 33.78
N LEU A 673 -12.17 -5.31 32.55
CA LEU A 673 -12.04 -6.52 31.73
C LEU A 673 -10.65 -6.63 31.08
N ALA A 674 -10.06 -5.52 30.67
CA ALA A 674 -8.67 -5.48 30.19
C ALA A 674 -7.70 -5.83 31.33
N ASN A 675 -7.99 -5.41 32.56
CA ASN A 675 -7.21 -5.76 33.73
C ASN A 675 -7.27 -7.28 34.02
N ILE A 676 -8.44 -7.93 33.87
CA ILE A 676 -8.56 -9.39 34.03
C ILE A 676 -7.83 -10.14 32.91
N GLU A 677 -7.90 -9.69 31.65
CA GLU A 677 -7.08 -10.26 30.56
C GLU A 677 -5.58 -10.14 30.87
N HIS A 678 -5.12 -8.96 31.29
CA HIS A 678 -3.72 -8.75 31.67
C HIS A 678 -3.30 -9.67 32.83
N ALA A 679 -4.12 -9.73 33.89
CA ALA A 679 -3.89 -10.60 35.04
C ALA A 679 -3.81 -12.08 34.64
N LEU A 680 -4.69 -12.57 33.76
CA LEU A 680 -4.67 -13.95 33.27
C LEU A 680 -3.40 -14.29 32.48
N LEU A 681 -2.99 -13.41 31.58
CA LEU A 681 -1.79 -13.60 30.77
C LEU A 681 -0.52 -13.56 31.62
N SER A 682 -0.43 -12.62 32.57
CA SER A 682 0.68 -12.54 33.54
C SER A 682 0.72 -13.77 34.45
N PHE A 683 -0.44 -14.18 34.98
CA PHE A 683 -0.57 -15.38 35.81
C PHE A 683 -0.08 -16.64 35.09
N ALA A 684 -0.47 -16.84 33.83
CA ALA A 684 -0.02 -17.99 33.06
C ALA A 684 1.50 -17.95 32.83
N VAL A 685 2.08 -16.80 32.44
CA VAL A 685 3.54 -16.67 32.25
C VAL A 685 4.31 -17.00 33.52
N ASP A 686 3.93 -16.43 34.67
CA ASP A 686 4.62 -16.67 35.92
C ASP A 686 4.42 -18.09 36.46
N THR A 687 3.24 -18.70 36.25
CA THR A 687 3.00 -20.11 36.63
C THR A 687 3.85 -21.06 35.79
N VAL A 688 3.99 -20.82 34.47
CA VAL A 688 4.89 -21.62 33.64
C VAL A 688 6.34 -21.46 34.09
N ARG A 689 6.79 -20.24 34.43
CA ARG A 689 8.15 -19.97 34.93
C ARG A 689 8.43 -20.59 36.30
N GLU A 690 7.42 -20.66 37.18
CA GLU A 690 7.49 -21.36 38.46
C GLU A 690 7.71 -22.87 38.27
N LEU A 691 6.95 -23.48 37.35
CA LEU A 691 7.01 -24.91 37.05
C LEU A 691 8.19 -25.31 36.15
N LYS A 692 8.72 -24.37 35.37
CA LYS A 692 9.86 -24.52 34.46
C LYS A 692 10.83 -23.34 34.61
N PRO A 693 11.69 -23.32 35.64
CA PRO A 693 12.63 -22.21 35.88
C PRO A 693 13.56 -21.89 34.71
N ASP A 694 14.00 -22.92 33.97
CA ASP A 694 14.92 -22.79 32.82
C ASP A 694 14.24 -22.42 31.48
N ILE A 695 12.95 -22.05 31.51
CA ILE A 695 12.20 -21.71 30.30
C ILE A 695 12.65 -20.37 29.71
N LYS A 696 12.87 -20.37 28.40
CA LYS A 696 13.36 -19.21 27.67
C LYS A 696 12.17 -18.36 27.24
N VAL A 697 11.92 -17.27 27.97
CA VAL A 697 10.86 -16.32 27.64
C VAL A 697 11.25 -15.52 26.40
N MET A 698 10.37 -15.47 25.41
CA MET A 698 10.60 -14.83 24.11
C MET A 698 9.48 -13.86 23.76
N GLN A 699 9.83 -12.85 22.96
CA GLN A 699 8.90 -12.11 22.12
C GLN A 699 9.20 -12.47 20.67
N VAL A 700 8.15 -12.68 19.86
CA VAL A 700 8.26 -13.19 18.49
C VAL A 700 7.51 -12.27 17.52
N PRO A 701 7.92 -12.18 16.25
CA PRO A 701 7.16 -11.43 15.24
C PRO A 701 5.81 -12.10 14.95
N ASP A 702 4.74 -11.31 14.90
CA ASP A 702 3.42 -11.78 14.46
C ASP A 702 3.26 -11.78 12.93
N LEU A 703 4.13 -11.06 12.20
CA LEU A 703 4.22 -11.11 10.73
C LEU A 703 5.35 -12.07 10.32
N LEU A 704 5.02 -13.12 9.57
CA LEU A 704 5.93 -14.21 9.24
C LEU A 704 5.88 -14.55 7.74
N PRO A 705 7.00 -15.05 7.15
CA PRO A 705 6.96 -15.63 5.82
C PRO A 705 6.06 -16.87 5.80
N LEU A 706 5.23 -17.00 4.77
CA LEU A 706 4.26 -18.09 4.55
C LEU A 706 4.91 -19.48 4.63
N THR A 707 6.16 -19.62 4.19
CA THR A 707 6.93 -20.86 4.30
C THR A 707 7.13 -21.32 5.75
N SER A 708 7.08 -20.41 6.72
CA SER A 708 7.22 -20.70 8.16
C SER A 708 5.93 -21.29 8.73
N THR A 709 4.78 -20.71 8.38
CA THR A 709 3.46 -21.18 8.84
C THR A 709 3.06 -22.49 8.15
N GLN A 710 3.43 -22.65 6.87
CA GLN A 710 3.40 -23.94 6.16
C GLN A 710 4.31 -24.98 6.81
N GLY A 711 5.52 -24.59 7.22
CA GLY A 711 6.45 -25.46 7.94
C GLY A 711 5.91 -25.96 9.28
N CYS A 712 5.12 -25.14 9.97
CA CYS A 712 4.38 -25.52 11.18
C CYS A 712 3.15 -26.42 10.90
N GLY A 713 2.78 -26.60 9.63
CA GLY A 713 1.69 -27.48 9.18
C GLY A 713 0.38 -26.79 8.82
N VAL A 714 0.33 -25.46 8.73
CA VAL A 714 -0.87 -24.77 8.24
C VAL A 714 -0.80 -24.65 6.71
N LEU A 715 -1.40 -25.63 6.04
CA LEU A 715 -1.42 -25.78 4.59
C LEU A 715 -2.79 -25.36 4.03
N PRO A 716 -2.87 -24.38 3.11
CA PRO A 716 -4.09 -24.07 2.37
C PRO A 716 -4.59 -25.30 1.57
N LYS A 717 -5.90 -25.52 1.49
CA LYS A 717 -6.46 -26.62 0.67
C LYS A 717 -6.43 -26.31 -0.82
N SER A 718 -6.37 -25.03 -1.20
CA SER A 718 -6.13 -24.55 -2.57
C SER A 718 -5.34 -23.23 -2.54
N VAL A 719 -4.91 -22.75 -3.71
CA VAL A 719 -4.18 -21.47 -3.84
C VAL A 719 -5.04 -20.28 -3.39
N ASP A 720 -6.36 -20.39 -3.55
CA ASP A 720 -7.36 -19.36 -3.18
C ASP A 720 -7.94 -19.58 -1.77
N ASP A 721 -7.49 -20.59 -1.03
CA ASP A 721 -7.99 -20.94 0.31
C ASP A 721 -7.41 -20.03 1.40
N HIS A 722 -7.90 -18.79 1.45
CA HIS A 722 -7.60 -17.83 2.50
C HIS A 722 -8.35 -18.10 3.83
N THR A 723 -8.98 -19.27 4.02
CA THR A 723 -9.79 -19.53 5.22
C THR A 723 -8.96 -19.80 6.48
N LEU A 724 -7.66 -20.09 6.33
CA LEU A 724 -6.78 -20.51 7.43
C LEU A 724 -5.81 -19.43 7.94
N GLN A 725 -5.45 -18.44 7.11
CA GLN A 725 -4.49 -17.38 7.48
C GLN A 725 -4.85 -16.05 6.81
N TYR A 726 -4.51 -14.94 7.47
CA TYR A 726 -4.52 -13.61 6.85
C TYR A 726 -3.20 -13.34 6.14
N LEU A 727 -3.27 -12.92 4.86
CA LEU A 727 -2.11 -12.52 4.05
C LEU A 727 -1.98 -10.99 4.00
N VAL A 728 -0.76 -10.50 3.83
CA VAL A 728 -0.48 -9.06 3.66
C VAL A 728 -0.65 -8.69 2.18
N GLY A 729 -1.60 -7.82 1.86
CA GLY A 729 -1.94 -7.50 0.45
C GLY A 729 -0.82 -6.89 -0.40
N GLN A 730 0.24 -6.34 0.23
CA GLN A 730 1.43 -5.82 -0.46
C GLN A 730 2.47 -6.91 -0.78
N ASP A 731 2.47 -8.02 -0.03
CA ASP A 731 3.34 -9.18 -0.26
C ASP A 731 2.61 -10.46 0.19
N PRO A 732 2.06 -11.26 -0.74
CA PRO A 732 1.35 -12.49 -0.41
C PRO A 732 2.25 -13.59 0.15
N GLN A 733 3.58 -13.39 0.18
CA GLN A 733 4.51 -14.28 0.89
C GLN A 733 4.59 -13.97 2.40
N ILE A 734 3.95 -12.91 2.88
CA ILE A 734 3.89 -12.54 4.31
C ILE A 734 2.46 -12.74 4.84
N CYS A 735 2.37 -13.33 6.02
CA CYS A 735 1.11 -13.68 6.68
C CYS A 735 1.14 -13.29 8.17
N LEU A 736 -0.04 -13.12 8.77
CA LEU A 736 -0.19 -12.97 10.22
C LEU A 736 -0.23 -14.34 10.91
N SER A 737 0.49 -14.47 12.02
CA SER A 737 0.59 -15.73 12.76
C SER A 737 -0.71 -16.08 13.48
N GLY A 738 -1.11 -17.35 13.42
CA GLY A 738 -2.26 -17.89 14.16
C GLY A 738 -1.92 -18.36 15.59
N THR A 739 -0.64 -18.27 15.97
CA THR A 739 -0.04 -18.68 17.25
C THR A 739 1.43 -18.27 17.31
N ALA A 740 1.91 -17.92 18.51
CA ALA A 740 3.32 -17.62 18.77
C ALA A 740 4.28 -18.80 18.47
N GLU A 741 3.76 -20.04 18.45
CA GLU A 741 4.47 -21.24 17.98
C GLU A 741 5.18 -21.00 16.64
N MET A 742 4.48 -20.39 15.68
CA MET A 742 5.03 -20.12 14.34
C MET A 742 6.21 -19.15 14.39
N GLY A 743 6.15 -18.16 15.29
CA GLY A 743 7.21 -17.19 15.48
C GLY A 743 8.43 -17.80 16.18
N ILE A 744 8.23 -18.65 17.19
CA ILE A 744 9.32 -19.41 17.84
C ILE A 744 9.98 -20.34 16.81
N ALA A 745 9.18 -21.14 16.09
CA ALA A 745 9.68 -22.08 15.10
C ALA A 745 10.41 -21.38 13.92
N HIS A 746 9.97 -20.18 13.53
CA HIS A 746 10.69 -19.34 12.55
C HIS A 746 12.06 -18.86 13.07
N LEU A 747 12.14 -18.39 14.33
CA LEU A 747 13.43 -17.96 14.92
C LEU A 747 14.42 -19.12 15.10
N LEU A 748 13.92 -20.36 15.22
CA LEU A 748 14.73 -21.57 15.29
C LEU A 748 15.04 -22.19 13.91
N LYS A 749 14.53 -21.61 12.82
CA LYS A 749 14.70 -22.14 11.46
C LYS A 749 16.18 -22.26 11.09
N ASN A 750 16.58 -23.41 10.55
CA ASN A 750 17.94 -23.76 10.17
C ASN A 750 18.98 -23.71 11.32
N THR A 751 18.55 -23.79 12.58
CA THR A 751 19.44 -23.81 13.75
C THR A 751 19.72 -25.24 14.23
N THR A 752 20.89 -25.45 14.87
CA THR A 752 21.18 -26.67 15.63
C THR A 752 21.32 -26.32 17.10
N LEU A 753 20.39 -26.81 17.93
CA LEU A 753 20.42 -26.64 19.38
C LEU A 753 21.39 -27.65 20.01
N THR A 754 22.07 -27.24 21.09
CA THR A 754 23.08 -28.03 21.78
C THR A 754 23.05 -27.81 23.30
N GLY A 755 23.56 -28.77 24.07
CA GLY A 755 23.80 -28.61 25.51
C GLY A 755 22.62 -28.94 26.43
N GLN A 756 21.41 -29.18 25.91
CA GLN A 756 20.25 -29.66 26.67
C GLN A 756 19.49 -30.74 25.87
N LYS A 757 18.88 -31.71 26.55
CA LYS A 757 18.02 -32.73 25.89
C LYS A 757 16.66 -32.17 25.44
N SER A 758 16.18 -31.15 26.14
CA SER A 758 14.98 -30.39 25.76
C SER A 758 15.21 -28.90 26.01
N HIS A 759 14.83 -28.10 25.01
CA HIS A 759 14.88 -26.64 25.06
C HIS A 759 13.44 -26.13 25.11
N TRP A 760 13.06 -25.55 26.24
CA TRP A 760 11.73 -24.99 26.48
C TRP A 760 11.73 -23.48 26.21
N PHE A 761 10.68 -23.02 25.51
CA PHE A 761 10.44 -21.63 25.14
C PHE A 761 9.01 -21.22 25.52
N LEU A 762 8.84 -19.94 25.87
CA LEU A 762 7.56 -19.37 26.28
C LEU A 762 7.35 -18.02 25.60
N ALA A 763 6.29 -17.84 24.81
CA ALA A 763 5.99 -16.57 24.17
C ALA A 763 4.54 -16.13 24.38
N LYS A 764 4.35 -14.82 24.58
CA LYS A 764 3.03 -14.17 24.53
C LYS A 764 2.94 -13.39 23.22
N SER A 765 1.90 -13.64 22.42
CA SER A 765 1.65 -12.88 21.18
C SER A 765 0.17 -12.65 20.89
N ARG A 766 -0.13 -11.83 19.87
CA ARG A 766 -1.47 -11.65 19.31
C ARG A 766 -1.64 -12.67 18.19
N CYS A 767 -2.64 -13.55 18.33
CA CYS A 767 -2.95 -14.60 17.35
C CYS A 767 -4.04 -14.10 16.41
N TYR A 768 -3.87 -14.27 15.10
CA TYR A 768 -4.80 -13.83 14.07
C TYR A 768 -5.35 -15.02 13.27
N ARG A 769 -6.68 -15.12 13.11
CA ARG A 769 -7.33 -16.25 12.44
C ARG A 769 -8.59 -15.80 11.67
N PRO A 770 -8.78 -16.18 10.39
CA PRO A 770 -9.97 -15.79 9.62
C PRO A 770 -11.29 -16.31 10.22
N GLU A 771 -11.26 -17.47 10.87
CA GLU A 771 -12.33 -18.06 11.68
C GLU A 771 -13.72 -18.10 11.01
N VAL A 772 -14.01 -19.16 10.28
CA VAL A 772 -15.39 -19.49 9.87
C VAL A 772 -16.03 -20.38 10.94
N SER A 773 -17.26 -20.04 11.37
CA SER A 773 -18.08 -20.93 12.21
C SER A 773 -19.56 -20.58 12.08
N HIS A 774 -20.39 -21.60 12.20
CA HIS A 774 -21.84 -21.56 12.11
C HIS A 774 -22.53 -21.91 13.45
N SER A 775 -21.77 -22.16 14.52
CA SER A 775 -22.31 -22.56 15.83
C SER A 775 -22.65 -21.36 16.71
N ALA A 776 -23.86 -21.36 17.29
CA ALA A 776 -24.30 -20.32 18.23
C ALA A 776 -23.54 -20.36 19.57
N ALA A 777 -23.08 -21.54 20.02
CA ALA A 777 -22.30 -21.69 21.24
C ALA A 777 -20.90 -21.06 21.14
N GLU A 778 -20.38 -20.97 19.92
CA GLU A 778 -19.06 -20.41 19.59
C GLU A 778 -19.10 -18.92 19.22
N ALA A 779 -20.25 -18.27 19.34
CA ALA A 779 -20.40 -16.87 18.97
C ALA A 779 -19.62 -15.92 19.91
N LYS A 780 -19.51 -14.66 19.48
CA LYS A 780 -18.92 -13.55 20.26
C LYS A 780 -17.49 -13.88 20.73
N LEU A 781 -17.19 -13.79 22.03
CA LEU A 781 -15.82 -13.89 22.54
C LEU A 781 -15.20 -15.30 22.44
N TYR A 782 -15.96 -16.35 22.08
CA TYR A 782 -15.39 -17.70 21.97
C TYR A 782 -14.49 -17.88 20.73
N ARG A 783 -14.91 -17.29 19.61
CA ARG A 783 -14.28 -17.44 18.29
C ARG A 783 -14.22 -16.08 17.60
N VAL A 784 -13.04 -15.46 17.68
CA VAL A 784 -12.74 -14.07 17.33
C VAL A 784 -11.58 -14.01 16.34
N HIS A 785 -11.51 -12.95 15.52
CA HIS A 785 -10.45 -12.83 14.51
C HIS A 785 -9.05 -12.63 15.09
N GLU A 786 -8.97 -12.05 16.30
CA GLU A 786 -7.71 -11.84 17.00
C GLU A 786 -7.87 -12.06 18.50
N PHE A 787 -6.85 -12.62 19.16
CA PHE A 787 -6.83 -12.82 20.63
C PHE A 787 -5.40 -12.93 21.16
N ASN A 788 -5.20 -12.75 22.47
CA ASN A 788 -3.88 -12.95 23.06
C ASN A 788 -3.71 -14.42 23.49
N LYS A 789 -2.51 -14.98 23.29
CA LYS A 789 -2.18 -16.33 23.74
C LYS A 789 -0.81 -16.35 24.41
N VAL A 790 -0.65 -17.20 25.42
CA VAL A 790 0.65 -17.59 25.97
C VAL A 790 0.93 -19.02 25.50
N GLU A 791 2.02 -19.22 24.77
CA GLU A 791 2.38 -20.47 24.12
C GLU A 791 3.67 -21.04 24.71
N MET A 792 3.65 -22.33 25.04
CA MET A 792 4.84 -23.13 25.30
C MET A 792 5.26 -23.83 24.00
N PHE A 793 6.57 -23.82 23.72
CA PHE A 793 7.16 -24.57 22.62
C PHE A 793 8.41 -25.30 23.11
N VAL A 794 8.58 -26.56 22.71
CA VAL A 794 9.66 -27.42 23.17
C VAL A 794 10.34 -28.08 21.97
N VAL A 795 11.66 -28.05 21.97
CA VAL A 795 12.52 -28.76 21.01
C VAL A 795 13.34 -29.79 21.77
N CYS A 796 13.25 -31.08 21.42
CA CYS A 796 13.77 -32.18 22.22
C CYS A 796 14.35 -33.34 21.40
N GLU A 797 15.07 -34.26 22.06
CA GLU A 797 15.42 -35.56 21.50
C GLU A 797 14.15 -36.42 21.26
N TRP A 798 14.21 -37.34 20.29
CA TRP A 798 13.04 -38.12 19.83
C TRP A 798 12.37 -38.93 20.94
N ASN A 799 13.19 -39.49 21.83
CA ASN A 799 12.85 -40.31 22.99
C ASN A 799 12.24 -39.52 24.17
N ASP A 800 12.41 -38.20 24.21
CA ASP A 800 11.86 -37.33 25.26
C ASP A 800 10.53 -36.66 24.87
N SER A 801 10.10 -36.74 23.60
CA SER A 801 8.98 -35.93 23.09
C SER A 801 7.60 -36.24 23.72
N ASP A 802 7.26 -37.51 23.98
CA ASP A 802 6.00 -37.85 24.65
C ASP A 802 6.00 -37.43 26.13
N LYS A 803 7.18 -37.44 26.76
CA LYS A 803 7.37 -36.89 28.11
C LYS A 803 7.22 -35.36 28.09
N CYS A 804 7.77 -34.66 27.10
CA CYS A 804 7.57 -33.22 26.93
C CYS A 804 6.09 -32.87 26.70
N LEU A 805 5.36 -33.62 25.86
CA LEU A 805 3.91 -33.44 25.69
C LEU A 805 3.16 -33.62 27.02
N LYS A 806 3.47 -34.68 27.77
CA LYS A 806 2.85 -34.91 29.09
C LYS A 806 3.13 -33.75 30.05
N GLU A 807 4.39 -33.28 30.13
CA GLU A 807 4.76 -32.16 30.99
C GLU A 807 4.07 -30.84 30.58
N ILE A 808 3.84 -30.61 29.29
CA ILE A 808 3.01 -29.48 28.80
C ILE A 808 1.57 -29.60 29.32
N VAL A 809 0.94 -30.78 29.21
CA VAL A 809 -0.43 -31.03 29.69
C VAL A 809 -0.52 -30.89 31.21
N ASP A 810 0.46 -31.40 31.97
CA ASP A 810 0.50 -31.26 33.42
C ASP A 810 0.64 -29.77 33.86
N ILE A 811 1.40 -28.95 33.12
CA ILE A 811 1.45 -27.47 33.34
C ILE A 811 0.10 -26.81 33.05
N GLN A 812 -0.58 -27.18 31.96
CA GLN A 812 -1.91 -26.65 31.62
C GLN A 812 -2.94 -27.02 32.70
N LYS A 813 -2.92 -28.26 33.19
CA LYS A 813 -3.76 -28.74 34.29
C LYS A 813 -3.56 -27.94 35.57
N GLU A 814 -2.32 -27.59 35.91
CA GLU A 814 -1.99 -26.77 37.08
C GLU A 814 -2.50 -25.32 36.93
N ILE A 815 -2.33 -24.70 35.75
CA ILE A 815 -2.89 -23.37 35.43
C ILE A 815 -4.41 -23.36 35.63
N PHE A 816 -5.13 -24.34 35.07
CA PHE A 816 -6.59 -24.40 35.18
C PHE A 816 -7.09 -24.82 36.57
N GLY A 817 -6.33 -25.66 37.27
CA GLY A 817 -6.57 -26.02 38.67
C GLY A 817 -6.49 -24.81 39.60
N ARG A 818 -5.42 -24.01 39.50
CA ARG A 818 -5.24 -22.75 40.24
C ARG A 818 -6.30 -21.69 39.93
N LEU A 819 -6.82 -21.68 38.70
CA LEU A 819 -7.96 -20.82 38.31
C LEU A 819 -9.33 -21.36 38.79
N GLY A 820 -9.37 -22.54 39.41
CA GLY A 820 -10.59 -23.16 39.93
C GLY A 820 -11.56 -23.62 38.84
N PHE A 821 -11.05 -23.98 37.65
CA PHE A 821 -11.88 -24.47 36.55
C PHE A 821 -12.38 -25.90 36.80
N HIS A 822 -13.59 -26.19 36.35
CA HIS A 822 -14.00 -27.55 36.06
C HIS A 822 -13.68 -27.85 34.59
N TYR A 823 -12.85 -28.85 34.33
CA TYR A 823 -12.36 -29.15 32.99
C TYR A 823 -12.22 -30.66 32.74
N ARG A 824 -12.11 -31.04 31.47
CA ARG A 824 -11.79 -32.39 31.02
C ARG A 824 -10.61 -32.36 30.05
N VAL A 825 -9.78 -33.40 30.10
CA VAL A 825 -8.66 -33.63 29.16
C VAL A 825 -9.10 -34.67 28.14
N LEU A 826 -8.93 -34.36 26.86
CA LEU A 826 -9.30 -35.19 25.72
C LEU A 826 -8.04 -35.68 24.98
N ASP A 827 -7.91 -36.98 24.71
CA ASP A 827 -6.98 -37.50 23.70
C ASP A 827 -7.69 -37.43 22.34
N MET A 828 -7.10 -36.69 21.41
CA MET A 828 -7.79 -36.28 20.19
C MET A 828 -7.67 -37.34 19.08
N ALA A 829 -8.80 -37.69 18.48
CA ALA A 829 -8.88 -38.67 17.43
C ALA A 829 -8.19 -38.21 16.14
N SER A 830 -7.85 -39.16 15.26
CA SER A 830 -7.00 -38.98 14.09
C SER A 830 -7.40 -37.81 13.17
N GLN A 831 -8.70 -37.53 13.00
CA GLN A 831 -9.17 -36.41 12.17
C GLN A 831 -8.96 -35.03 12.81
N GLU A 832 -8.83 -34.97 14.14
CA GLU A 832 -8.66 -33.74 14.93
C GLU A 832 -7.18 -33.38 15.20
N LEU A 833 -6.24 -34.18 14.71
CA LEU A 833 -4.78 -33.96 14.82
C LEU A 833 -4.24 -32.88 13.85
N GLY A 834 -5.05 -32.42 12.89
CA GLY A 834 -4.60 -31.55 11.81
C GLY A 834 -3.49 -32.20 10.96
N ALA A 835 -2.56 -31.39 10.42
CA ALA A 835 -1.45 -31.92 9.61
C ALA A 835 -0.18 -32.25 10.43
N ALA A 836 0.15 -31.48 11.47
CA ALA A 836 1.45 -31.57 12.15
C ALA A 836 1.49 -32.48 13.39
N ALA A 837 0.40 -32.63 14.15
CA ALA A 837 0.43 -33.42 15.39
C ALA A 837 0.49 -34.92 15.10
N ALA A 838 1.37 -35.65 15.78
CA ALA A 838 1.33 -37.11 15.87
C ALA A 838 0.39 -37.56 16.99
N ARG A 839 0.38 -36.83 18.11
CA ARG A 839 -0.59 -36.95 19.22
C ARG A 839 -0.97 -35.56 19.70
N LYS A 840 -2.22 -35.36 20.09
CA LYS A 840 -2.76 -34.08 20.57
C LYS A 840 -3.69 -34.30 21.75
N PHE A 841 -3.54 -33.48 22.77
CA PHE A 841 -4.47 -33.40 23.89
C PHE A 841 -5.11 -32.03 23.95
N ASP A 842 -6.44 -31.98 24.04
CA ASP A 842 -7.17 -30.73 24.26
C ASP A 842 -7.73 -30.69 25.68
N ILE A 843 -7.76 -29.49 26.28
CA ILE A 843 -8.41 -29.26 27.56
C ILE A 843 -9.63 -28.38 27.35
N GLU A 844 -10.79 -28.94 27.64
CA GLU A 844 -12.05 -28.21 27.60
C GLU A 844 -12.50 -27.84 29.00
N ALA A 845 -12.82 -26.56 29.21
CA ALA A 845 -13.38 -26.08 30.47
C ALA A 845 -14.89 -25.91 30.36
N TRP A 846 -15.59 -26.23 31.45
CA TRP A 846 -17.01 -25.98 31.61
C TRP A 846 -17.28 -24.48 31.71
N MET A 847 -18.20 -23.98 30.88
CA MET A 847 -18.68 -22.60 30.86
C MET A 847 -20.12 -22.57 31.41
N PRO A 848 -20.34 -22.28 32.71
CA PRO A 848 -21.63 -22.48 33.38
C PRO A 848 -22.84 -21.72 32.81
N GLY A 849 -22.62 -20.50 32.29
CA GLY A 849 -23.67 -19.69 31.68
C GLY A 849 -24.05 -20.20 30.30
N ARG A 850 -23.06 -20.62 29.51
CA ARG A 850 -23.25 -21.23 28.17
C ARG A 850 -23.72 -22.67 28.21
N LYS A 851 -23.53 -23.34 29.35
CA LYS A 851 -23.82 -24.75 29.57
C LYS A 851 -23.09 -25.69 28.61
N TYR A 852 -21.84 -25.34 28.29
CA TYR A 852 -21.02 -25.99 27.27
C TYR A 852 -19.60 -26.25 27.82
N PHE A 853 -18.98 -27.35 27.41
CA PHE A 853 -17.53 -27.56 27.56
C PHE A 853 -16.86 -26.99 26.32
N GLY A 854 -15.91 -26.07 26.48
CA GLY A 854 -15.19 -25.48 25.36
C GLY A 854 -13.69 -25.55 25.53
N GLU A 855 -12.97 -25.90 24.47
CA GLU A 855 -11.51 -25.93 24.38
C GLU A 855 -10.91 -24.61 24.86
N VAL A 856 -10.20 -24.61 25.99
CA VAL A 856 -9.44 -23.45 26.49
C VAL A 856 -7.95 -23.54 26.13
N SER A 857 -7.49 -24.75 25.81
CA SER A 857 -6.10 -25.08 25.50
C SER A 857 -5.99 -26.38 24.72
N SER A 858 -4.89 -26.51 24.00
CA SER A 858 -4.46 -27.68 23.23
C SER A 858 -2.94 -27.86 23.39
N ALA A 859 -2.46 -29.10 23.27
CA ALA A 859 -1.05 -29.49 23.32
C ALA A 859 -0.76 -30.60 22.31
N SER A 860 0.35 -30.51 21.56
CA SER A 860 0.69 -31.45 20.49
C SER A 860 2.13 -31.94 20.58
N ASN A 861 2.35 -33.24 20.36
CA ASN A 861 3.65 -33.78 19.96
C ASN A 861 3.66 -33.83 18.42
N CYS A 862 4.58 -33.13 17.77
CA CYS A 862 4.69 -33.04 16.32
C CYS A 862 5.80 -33.94 15.75
N PHE A 863 6.47 -34.75 16.57
CA PHE A 863 7.69 -35.47 16.19
C PHE A 863 8.64 -34.54 15.41
N ASP A 864 9.27 -35.03 14.35
CA ASP A 864 10.17 -34.27 13.47
C ASP A 864 9.47 -33.55 12.30
N TYR A 865 8.13 -33.52 12.24
CA TYR A 865 7.37 -32.96 11.11
C TYR A 865 7.70 -31.49 10.83
N GLN A 866 7.72 -30.66 11.88
CA GLN A 866 8.01 -29.23 11.79
C GLN A 866 9.51 -28.98 11.65
N SER A 867 10.32 -29.76 12.37
CA SER A 867 11.77 -29.59 12.44
C SER A 867 12.45 -29.91 11.10
N ARG A 868 12.00 -30.95 10.39
CA ARG A 868 12.38 -31.22 8.99
C ARG A 868 11.98 -30.12 8.02
N ARG A 869 10.76 -29.59 8.17
CA ARG A 869 10.25 -28.49 7.34
C ARG A 869 10.95 -27.16 7.57
N LEU A 870 11.58 -26.97 8.73
CA LEU A 870 12.22 -25.73 9.16
C LEU A 870 13.73 -25.89 9.41
N GLY A 871 14.34 -27.03 9.11
CA GLY A 871 15.77 -27.25 9.33
C GLY A 871 16.21 -27.24 10.82
N ILE A 872 15.29 -27.46 11.77
CA ILE A 872 15.58 -27.41 13.21
C ILE A 872 16.24 -28.72 13.65
N LYS A 873 17.47 -28.65 14.15
CA LYS A 873 18.25 -29.81 14.57
C LYS A 873 18.62 -29.73 16.05
N ILE A 874 18.90 -30.88 16.64
CA ILE A 874 19.45 -31.00 17.98
C ILE A 874 20.70 -31.90 17.93
N LYS A 875 21.74 -31.52 18.65
CA LYS A 875 22.88 -32.39 18.91
C LYS A 875 22.55 -33.25 20.13
N SER A 876 22.39 -34.56 19.93
CA SER A 876 22.03 -35.50 21.00
C SER A 876 23.14 -35.62 22.04
N SER A 877 22.81 -36.23 23.19
CA SER A 877 23.80 -36.58 24.21
C SER A 877 24.95 -37.47 23.69
N ASP A 878 24.72 -38.24 22.64
CA ASP A 878 25.74 -39.09 21.99
C ASP A 878 26.64 -38.31 21.01
N GLY A 879 26.34 -37.02 20.78
CA GLY A 879 27.10 -36.12 19.92
C GLY A 879 26.64 -36.07 18.46
N GLU A 880 25.69 -36.92 18.06
CA GLU A 880 25.11 -36.92 16.71
C GLU A 880 24.15 -35.75 16.52
N ILE A 881 24.11 -35.16 15.32
CA ILE A 881 23.17 -34.10 14.97
C ILE A 881 21.99 -34.72 14.22
N LYS A 882 20.77 -34.61 14.78
CA LYS A 882 19.53 -35.17 14.23
C LYS A 882 18.46 -34.08 14.12
N TYR A 883 17.43 -34.32 13.32
CA TYR A 883 16.20 -33.52 13.40
C TYR A 883 15.60 -33.67 14.80
N ALA A 884 15.24 -32.54 15.40
CA ALA A 884 14.66 -32.54 16.73
C ALA A 884 13.18 -32.96 16.69
N HIS A 885 12.64 -33.48 17.78
CA HIS A 885 11.20 -33.51 17.96
C HIS A 885 10.70 -32.17 18.50
N THR A 886 9.51 -31.77 18.05
CA THR A 886 8.85 -30.52 18.47
C THR A 886 7.57 -30.82 19.21
N CYS A 887 7.29 -30.06 20.27
CA CYS A 887 6.00 -30.06 20.95
C CYS A 887 5.53 -28.62 21.18
N ASN A 888 4.23 -28.39 21.09
CA ASN A 888 3.60 -27.10 21.37
C ASN A 888 2.51 -27.26 22.44
N GLY A 889 2.16 -26.17 23.11
CA GLY A 889 0.97 -26.16 23.96
C GLY A 889 0.56 -24.78 24.43
N THR A 890 -0.75 -24.52 24.35
CA THR A 890 -1.36 -23.29 24.83
C THR A 890 -1.33 -23.25 26.35
N ALA A 891 -0.52 -22.40 26.97
CA ALA A 891 -0.57 -22.20 28.42
C ALA A 891 -1.89 -21.52 28.82
N ILE A 892 -2.29 -20.47 28.08
CA ILE A 892 -3.63 -19.88 28.18
C ILE A 892 -4.00 -19.13 26.90
N SER A 893 -5.27 -19.23 26.47
CA SER A 893 -5.88 -18.36 25.46
C SER A 893 -6.77 -17.32 26.13
N SER A 894 -6.56 -16.03 25.88
CA SER A 894 -7.19 -14.99 26.70
C SER A 894 -8.70 -14.98 26.57
N SER A 895 -9.23 -15.06 25.36
CA SER A 895 -10.66 -14.93 25.05
C SER A 895 -11.50 -16.02 25.74
N ARG A 896 -11.15 -17.29 25.53
CA ARG A 896 -11.89 -18.45 26.08
C ARG A 896 -11.64 -18.65 27.57
N ALA A 897 -10.41 -18.44 28.06
CA ALA A 897 -10.15 -18.49 29.50
C ALA A 897 -10.90 -17.37 30.26
N LEU A 898 -10.99 -16.17 29.70
CA LEU A 898 -11.73 -15.05 30.28
C LEU A 898 -13.22 -15.37 30.42
N ILE A 899 -13.83 -16.00 29.41
CA ILE A 899 -15.21 -16.52 29.50
C ILE A 899 -15.35 -17.48 30.68
N THR A 900 -14.48 -18.49 30.77
CA THR A 900 -14.53 -19.51 31.83
C THR A 900 -14.34 -18.90 33.22
N VAL A 901 -13.40 -17.97 33.38
CA VAL A 901 -13.14 -17.22 34.64
C VAL A 901 -14.36 -16.42 35.07
N LEU A 902 -15.00 -15.70 34.14
CA LEU A 902 -16.16 -14.88 34.45
C LEU A 902 -17.37 -15.74 34.82
N GLU A 903 -17.67 -16.77 34.05
CA GLU A 903 -18.84 -17.62 34.27
C GLU A 903 -18.67 -18.56 35.48
N SER A 904 -17.46 -19.04 35.77
CA SER A 904 -17.20 -19.94 36.92
C SER A 904 -17.26 -19.20 38.25
N HIS A 905 -16.79 -17.95 38.31
CA HIS A 905 -16.68 -17.16 39.55
C HIS A 905 -17.71 -16.01 39.64
N GLN A 906 -18.81 -16.11 38.89
CA GLN A 906 -19.94 -15.16 38.99
C GLN A 906 -20.69 -15.27 40.32
N GLU A 907 -21.21 -14.16 40.81
CA GLU A 907 -22.10 -14.09 41.98
C GLU A 907 -23.57 -13.95 41.59
N LYS A 908 -24.48 -14.23 42.52
CA LYS A 908 -25.94 -14.26 42.27
C LYS A 908 -26.54 -12.92 41.83
N ASP A 909 -25.88 -11.80 42.13
CA ASP A 909 -26.40 -10.45 41.90
C ASP A 909 -26.14 -9.89 40.48
N ARG A 910 -25.41 -10.64 39.63
CA ARG A 910 -24.90 -10.26 38.29
C ARG A 910 -23.94 -9.04 38.27
N LYS A 911 -23.77 -8.33 39.37
CA LYS A 911 -23.02 -7.06 39.46
C LYS A 911 -21.62 -7.27 40.05
N SER A 912 -21.50 -8.18 41.01
CA SER A 912 -20.24 -8.62 41.60
C SER A 912 -19.72 -9.89 40.92
N TRP A 913 -18.41 -10.06 40.99
CA TRP A 913 -17.67 -11.21 40.50
C TRP A 913 -16.51 -11.45 41.45
N LYS A 914 -16.29 -12.71 41.82
CA LYS A 914 -15.27 -13.08 42.78
C LYS A 914 -13.94 -13.30 42.05
N CYS A 915 -12.92 -12.53 42.39
CA CYS A 915 -11.60 -12.72 41.81
C CYS A 915 -10.96 -14.03 42.33
N PRO A 916 -10.57 -14.98 41.45
CA PRO A 916 -9.80 -16.16 41.83
C PRO A 916 -8.52 -15.75 42.57
N GLU A 917 -8.19 -16.46 43.64
CA GLU A 917 -7.02 -16.16 44.49
C GLU A 917 -5.72 -16.03 43.67
N ALA A 918 -5.52 -16.94 42.73
CA ALA A 918 -4.42 -16.95 41.77
C ALA A 918 -4.26 -15.65 40.96
N LEU A 919 -5.34 -14.91 40.71
CA LEU A 919 -5.31 -13.65 39.95
C LEU A 919 -5.15 -12.40 40.82
N GLN A 920 -5.44 -12.48 42.12
CA GLN A 920 -5.55 -11.29 42.99
C GLN A 920 -4.27 -10.45 43.01
N LYS A 921 -3.08 -11.09 43.02
CA LYS A 921 -1.78 -10.38 43.02
C LYS A 921 -1.46 -9.63 41.72
N TYR A 922 -2.17 -9.90 40.62
CA TYR A 922 -2.00 -9.22 39.32
C TYR A 922 -3.12 -8.20 39.04
N MET A 923 -4.17 -8.17 39.87
CA MET A 923 -5.25 -7.20 39.74
C MET A 923 -4.83 -5.85 40.34
N PRO A 924 -5.25 -4.72 39.75
CA PRO A 924 -5.02 -3.42 40.37
C PRO A 924 -5.81 -3.29 41.68
N SER A 925 -5.21 -2.61 42.66
CA SER A 925 -5.83 -2.34 43.97
C SER A 925 -7.07 -1.43 43.90
N THR A 926 -7.25 -0.69 42.80
CA THR A 926 -8.38 0.20 42.58
C THR A 926 -9.12 -0.14 41.27
N ARG A 927 -10.45 0.00 41.30
CA ARG A 927 -11.30 -0.20 40.11
C ARG A 927 -11.43 1.12 39.36
N ALA A 928 -10.96 1.16 38.11
CA ALA A 928 -11.19 2.29 37.21
C ALA A 928 -12.70 2.54 36.98
N ALA A 929 -13.09 3.81 36.85
CA ALA A 929 -14.46 4.21 36.57
C ALA A 929 -14.93 3.68 35.18
N PRO A 930 -16.21 3.31 35.02
CA PRO A 930 -16.74 2.88 33.72
C PRO A 930 -16.66 4.00 32.67
N VAL A 931 -16.24 3.66 31.45
CA VAL A 931 -16.23 4.59 30.31
C VAL A 931 -17.63 4.63 29.68
N PHE A 932 -18.19 5.83 29.52
CA PHE A 932 -19.51 6.03 28.91
C PHE A 932 -19.40 6.44 27.44
N LEU A 933 -19.18 5.45 26.57
CA LEU A 933 -19.32 5.64 25.13
C LEU A 933 -20.80 5.83 24.77
N LYS A 934 -21.26 7.09 24.77
CA LYS A 934 -22.53 7.46 24.15
C LYS A 934 -22.29 7.54 22.63
N LYS A 935 -23.09 6.83 21.82
CA LYS A 935 -23.24 7.23 20.41
C LYS A 935 -23.72 8.69 20.43
N ALA A 936 -23.03 9.56 19.71
CA ALA A 936 -23.54 10.90 19.47
C ALA A 936 -24.97 10.79 18.92
N ARG A 937 -25.86 11.70 19.30
CA ARG A 937 -27.18 11.76 18.64
C ARG A 937 -26.89 11.90 17.14
N LYS A 938 -27.40 10.96 16.33
CA LYS A 938 -27.63 11.27 14.92
C LYS A 938 -28.60 12.44 14.96
N PHE A 939 -28.14 13.62 14.54
CA PHE A 939 -29.05 14.70 14.21
C PHE A 939 -29.80 14.27 12.96
N THR A 940 -30.94 13.64 13.15
CA THR A 940 -32.00 13.63 12.14
C THR A 940 -32.63 15.01 12.20
N TYR A 941 -32.33 15.86 11.24
CA TYR A 941 -33.18 17.01 10.98
C TYR A 941 -34.54 16.47 10.52
N ASP A 942 -35.60 16.94 11.18
CA ASP A 942 -36.96 16.79 10.68
C ASP A 942 -37.26 18.05 9.88
N PHE A 943 -37.44 17.94 8.56
CA PHE A 943 -37.61 19.08 7.65
C PHE A 943 -39.06 19.55 7.57
N THR A 944 -39.72 19.64 8.72
CA THR A 944 -41.12 20.06 8.85
C THR A 944 -41.30 21.10 9.95
N ASP A 945 -40.73 22.29 9.72
CA ASP A 945 -41.20 23.61 10.18
C ASP A 945 -40.41 24.73 9.46
#